data_AF-A0A2K1JTA7-F1
#
_entry.id   AF-A0A2K1JTA7-F1
#
_cell.length_a   1.000
_cell.length_b   1.000
_cell.length_c   1.000
_cell.angle_alpha   90.00
_cell.angle_beta   90.00
_cell.angle_gamma   90.00
#
_symmetry.space_group_name_H-M   'P 1'
#
loop_
_entity.id
_entity.type
_entity.pdbx_description
1 polymer ?
#
loop_
_entity_poly.entity_id
_entity_poly.type
_entity_poly.pdbx_seq_one_letter_code
_entity_poly.pdbx_strand_id
1 'polypeptide(L)'
;MRSVEMDKKDSSGLLNALRVAERGAARSGEKPNLELVLECAGKDVGTPSLKALWQDAAEFRIKDDKLYQALCDRAQWRMSNVIGVDHMLHGHVVGHALVRAAEGGHAQAVMRLRRALGELDCSVLTPRFLAFALLNAVEGGKYEIVQEILRTTNLPMIALMGFELCKAKGGAYPFVRARLTTEWIKSIVKVKSQLPAATHVLESEKLKLQALNSDEETVHKATRACYQTYCIWRCLLIAVSNGNGAVVQELLTKRDESNACPTDSKTVPIAKVPPEVAELLQIRDGLAETFSKLAMKIAAKLGRDTILYTLYHSVENTSALSSDSNDEGKLWRCTSRSQLGVWELFMEVPVLLMELETSYQNTKELQQLMRPYHYIKPIIPQRMKLNIQLKVLVDIQPNYIEMTIGINHVRLTVDNQIWEERRTGHFPTFVSLTITPVTPTMTSVSMTASSSNMAMKVGVAEQIRVSVHGSLKAAPTAGFGIQFGKSTVSKIDGKPWRMEQLPASGDRGGKFNWNLSNLQGQSFDRWNPMLLETKKSIWQFGKRAPINPLLVLPFGTNGGVNFSGTEFDDTLSWRFPKELENTDALFNIEGVVHTTYITQDAFWETRMVPFELQVQQKLEPCGDPMGADKKKKKKKQLK
;
A
#
# COMPACT_ATOMS: atom_id res chain seq x y z
N MET A 1 19.00 -24.38 15.21
CA MET A 1 20.33 -23.77 15.35
C MET A 1 20.37 -23.06 16.69
N ARG A 2 21.25 -23.49 17.61
CA ARG A 2 21.43 -22.84 18.91
C ARG A 2 21.87 -21.40 18.66
N SER A 3 21.08 -20.43 19.13
CA SER A 3 21.52 -19.05 19.25
C SER A 3 22.75 -19.02 20.13
N VAL A 4 23.87 -18.57 19.58
CA VAL A 4 25.04 -18.25 20.37
C VAL A 4 24.67 -17.03 21.19
N GLU A 5 24.16 -17.23 22.41
CA GLU A 5 24.22 -16.22 23.46
C GLU A 5 25.69 -16.12 23.87
N MET A 6 26.44 -15.29 23.13
CA MET A 6 27.76 -14.85 23.56
C MET A 6 27.63 -13.67 24.51
N ASP A 7 28.41 -13.72 25.58
CA ASP A 7 28.36 -12.86 26.75
C ASP A 7 28.30 -11.36 26.44
N LYS A 8 27.27 -10.70 26.97
CA LYS A 8 27.10 -9.24 26.93
C LYS A 8 28.20 -8.46 27.68
N LYS A 9 29.13 -9.11 28.38
CA LYS A 9 30.11 -8.46 29.26
C LYS A 9 31.27 -7.77 28.51
N ASP A 10 31.78 -8.36 27.42
CA ASP A 10 33.00 -7.83 26.76
C ASP A 10 32.74 -6.62 25.85
N SER A 11 31.55 -6.52 25.24
CA SER A 11 31.20 -5.43 24.31
C SER A 11 30.89 -4.06 24.96
N SER A 12 30.98 -3.98 26.29
CA SER A 12 30.64 -2.78 27.07
C SER A 12 31.70 -1.68 26.94
N GLY A 13 32.98 -2.04 26.78
CA GLY A 13 34.10 -1.10 26.68
C GLY A 13 34.03 -0.26 25.40
N LEU A 14 33.91 -0.91 24.24
CA LEU A 14 33.86 -0.24 22.93
C LEU A 14 32.65 0.69 22.79
N LEU A 15 31.46 0.25 23.21
CA LEU A 15 30.26 1.10 23.18
C LEU A 15 30.38 2.31 24.11
N ASN A 16 31.01 2.15 25.27
CA ASN A 16 31.26 3.26 26.17
C ASN A 16 32.27 4.24 25.57
N ALA A 17 33.35 3.76 24.94
CA ALA A 17 34.31 4.61 24.24
C ALA A 17 33.63 5.42 23.12
N LEU A 18 32.77 4.80 22.32
CA LEU A 18 32.00 5.47 21.28
C LEU A 18 31.07 6.56 21.84
N ARG A 19 30.37 6.29 22.95
CA ARG A 19 29.53 7.30 23.62
C ARG A 19 30.35 8.48 24.12
N VAL A 20 31.54 8.23 24.68
CA VAL A 20 32.44 9.29 25.16
C VAL A 20 32.93 10.14 24.00
N ALA A 21 33.38 9.51 22.91
CA ALA A 21 33.83 10.19 21.70
C ALA A 21 32.74 11.09 21.09
N GLU A 22 31.51 10.56 20.96
CA GLU A 22 30.37 11.27 20.38
C GLU A 22 29.92 12.44 21.27
N ARG A 23 29.86 12.24 22.60
CA ARG A 23 29.53 13.31 23.56
C ARG A 23 30.62 14.39 23.62
N GLY A 24 31.88 13.99 23.49
CA GLY A 24 33.01 14.91 23.40
C GLY A 24 32.85 15.83 22.19
N ALA A 25 32.65 15.24 21.00
CA ALA A 25 32.42 15.98 19.76
C ALA A 25 31.22 16.93 19.84
N ALA A 26 30.10 16.46 20.40
CA ALA A 26 28.90 17.28 20.55
C ALA A 26 29.10 18.48 21.49
N ARG A 27 30.02 18.38 22.47
CA ARG A 27 30.30 19.45 23.45
C ARG A 27 31.35 20.45 22.95
N SER A 28 32.38 19.97 22.28
CA SER A 28 33.48 20.82 21.80
C SER A 28 33.23 21.41 20.41
N GLY A 29 32.32 20.83 19.62
CA GLY A 29 32.16 21.14 18.21
C GLY A 29 33.30 20.60 17.32
N GLU A 30 34.24 19.85 17.91
CA GLU A 30 35.37 19.24 17.20
C GLU A 30 35.06 17.81 16.74
N LYS A 31 35.95 17.22 15.94
CA LYS A 31 35.80 15.84 15.45
C LYS A 31 35.91 14.83 16.62
N PRO A 32 35.16 13.71 16.61
CA PRO A 32 35.18 12.73 17.70
C PRO A 32 36.55 12.08 17.86
N ASN A 33 37.14 12.10 19.05
CA ASN A 33 38.38 11.36 19.32
C ASN A 33 38.12 9.85 19.31
N LEU A 34 38.74 9.11 18.39
CA LEU A 34 38.51 7.69 18.16
C LEU A 34 39.63 6.79 18.68
N GLU A 35 40.66 7.31 19.35
CA GLU A 35 41.81 6.49 19.80
C GLU A 35 41.39 5.34 20.70
N LEU A 36 40.64 5.63 21.77
CA LEU A 36 40.12 4.61 22.70
C LEU A 36 39.12 3.66 22.00
N VAL A 37 38.37 4.16 21.02
CA VAL A 37 37.45 3.34 20.22
C VAL A 37 38.23 2.31 19.41
N LEU A 38 39.33 2.71 18.79
CA LEU A 38 40.17 1.85 17.96
C LEU A 38 40.97 0.86 18.80
N GLU A 39 41.43 1.26 19.98
CA GLU A 39 42.10 0.35 20.92
C GLU A 39 41.13 -0.76 21.39
N CYS A 40 39.91 -0.39 21.80
CA CYS A 40 38.88 -1.35 22.15
C CYS A 40 38.50 -2.25 20.98
N ALA A 41 38.33 -1.69 19.78
CA ALA A 41 38.03 -2.47 18.58
C ALA A 41 39.16 -3.44 18.23
N GLY A 42 40.43 -3.05 18.41
CA GLY A 42 41.58 -3.92 18.19
C GLY A 42 41.57 -5.15 19.10
N LYS A 43 41.21 -4.97 20.37
CA LYS A 43 41.05 -6.06 21.35
C LYS A 43 39.90 -6.99 20.95
N ASP A 44 38.75 -6.43 20.58
CA ASP A 44 37.56 -7.20 20.18
C ASP A 44 37.82 -8.04 18.93
N VAL A 45 38.48 -7.46 17.91
CA VAL A 45 38.73 -8.14 16.63
C VAL A 45 39.71 -9.32 16.75
N GLY A 46 40.54 -9.33 17.80
CA GLY A 46 41.42 -10.45 18.12
C GLY A 46 40.69 -11.72 18.58
N THR A 47 39.41 -11.62 18.97
CA THR A 47 38.62 -12.77 19.43
C THR A 47 38.38 -13.79 18.31
N PRO A 48 38.46 -15.11 18.56
CA PRO A 48 38.35 -16.15 17.52
C PRO A 48 37.07 -16.05 16.67
N SER A 49 35.95 -15.65 17.28
CA SER A 49 34.65 -15.47 16.63
C SER A 49 34.65 -14.33 15.61
N LEU A 50 35.31 -13.22 15.92
CA LEU A 50 35.40 -12.06 15.02
C LEU A 50 36.52 -12.24 14.00
N LYS A 51 37.62 -12.88 14.39
CA LYS A 51 38.76 -13.21 13.52
C LYS A 51 38.32 -13.96 12.26
N ALA A 52 37.46 -14.96 12.43
CA ALA A 52 36.97 -15.78 11.32
C ALA A 52 36.19 -15.00 10.23
N LEU A 53 35.69 -13.79 10.52
CA LEU A 53 34.85 -12.99 9.61
C LEU A 53 35.64 -12.18 8.59
N TRP A 54 36.92 -11.91 8.86
CA TRP A 54 37.79 -11.12 7.98
C TRP A 54 39.00 -11.91 7.51
N GLN A 55 39.41 -12.96 8.22
CA GLN A 55 40.52 -13.82 7.79
C GLN A 55 40.25 -14.58 6.49
N ASP A 56 39.00 -14.76 6.11
CA ASP A 56 38.63 -15.43 4.86
C ASP A 56 38.66 -14.49 3.64
N ALA A 57 38.88 -13.19 3.85
CA ALA A 57 39.01 -12.19 2.78
C ALA A 57 40.20 -12.49 1.86
N ALA A 58 40.06 -12.14 0.58
CA ALA A 58 41.02 -12.50 -0.47
C ALA A 58 42.45 -12.00 -0.17
N GLU A 59 42.56 -10.81 0.41
CA GLU A 59 43.84 -10.19 0.81
C GLU A 59 44.63 -10.99 1.86
N PHE A 60 43.99 -11.84 2.66
CA PHE A 60 44.68 -12.73 3.61
C PHE A 60 45.05 -14.10 3.01
N ARG A 61 44.60 -14.38 1.78
CA ARG A 61 44.94 -15.60 1.02
C ARG A 61 46.12 -15.37 0.07
N ILE A 62 46.29 -14.15 -0.42
CA ILE A 62 47.37 -13.77 -1.33
C ILE A 62 48.59 -13.33 -0.50
N LYS A 63 49.36 -14.30 0.00
CA LYS A 63 50.56 -14.01 0.82
C LYS A 63 51.79 -13.61 0.01
N ASP A 64 51.80 -13.88 -1.30
CA ASP A 64 53.01 -13.81 -2.14
C ASP A 64 53.03 -12.64 -3.14
N ASP A 65 51.99 -11.81 -3.19
CA ASP A 65 51.95 -10.63 -4.07
C ASP A 65 52.44 -9.37 -3.32
N LYS A 66 53.74 -9.10 -3.46
CA LYS A 66 54.41 -7.93 -2.85
C LYS A 66 53.84 -6.59 -3.32
N LEU A 67 53.33 -6.52 -4.57
CA LEU A 67 52.77 -5.29 -5.11
C LEU A 67 51.41 -5.00 -4.48
N TYR A 68 50.57 -6.02 -4.35
CA TYR A 68 49.28 -5.91 -3.69
C TYR A 68 49.42 -5.53 -2.21
N GLN A 69 50.39 -6.12 -1.50
CA GLN A 69 50.69 -5.77 -0.10
C GLN A 69 51.13 -4.31 0.04
N ALA A 70 52.06 -3.83 -0.80
CA ALA A 70 52.52 -2.45 -0.76
C ALA A 70 51.38 -1.43 -1.03
N LEU A 71 50.44 -1.77 -1.92
CA LEU A 71 49.24 -0.97 -2.17
C LEU A 71 48.33 -0.92 -0.94
N CYS A 72 48.06 -2.07 -0.32
CA CYS A 72 47.26 -2.15 0.89
C CYS A 72 47.90 -1.40 2.06
N ASP A 73 49.22 -1.48 2.23
CA ASP A 73 49.94 -0.77 3.29
C ASP A 73 49.85 0.75 3.10
N ARG A 74 50.04 1.22 1.85
CA ARG A 74 49.86 2.64 1.50
C ARG A 74 48.43 3.12 1.79
N ALA A 75 47.43 2.33 1.43
CA ALA A 75 46.03 2.65 1.68
C ALA A 75 45.69 2.64 3.19
N GLN A 76 46.23 1.70 3.96
CA GLN A 76 46.10 1.66 5.42
C GLN A 76 46.76 2.88 6.09
N TRP A 77 47.88 3.35 5.56
CA TRP A 77 48.52 4.58 6.04
C TRP A 77 47.68 5.83 5.75
N ARG A 78 47.12 5.97 4.54
CA ARG A 78 46.15 7.05 4.21
C ARG A 78 44.94 7.02 5.14
N MET A 79 44.38 5.83 5.38
CA MET A 79 43.28 5.62 6.33
C MET A 79 43.64 6.10 7.74
N SER A 80 44.86 5.78 8.21
CA SER A 80 45.35 6.19 9.54
C SER A 80 45.45 7.72 9.66
N ASN A 81 45.91 8.39 8.61
CA ASN A 81 45.98 9.86 8.55
C ASN A 81 44.60 10.52 8.59
N VAL A 82 43.59 9.93 7.92
CA VAL A 82 42.20 10.45 7.95
C VAL A 82 41.60 10.34 9.36
N ILE A 83 41.95 9.28 10.09
CA ILE A 83 41.57 9.12 11.50
C ILE A 83 42.41 10.04 12.39
N GLY A 84 43.62 10.42 12.00
CA GLY A 84 44.52 11.28 12.78
C GLY A 84 45.29 10.49 13.83
N VAL A 85 45.80 9.31 13.45
CA VAL A 85 46.56 8.41 14.32
C VAL A 85 47.94 8.17 13.70
N ASP A 86 48.99 8.28 14.53
CA ASP A 86 50.40 8.24 14.07
C ASP A 86 50.97 6.83 13.84
N HIS A 87 50.13 5.80 13.93
CA HIS A 87 50.51 4.42 13.67
C HIS A 87 49.59 3.78 12.62
N MET A 88 50.10 2.76 11.94
CA MET A 88 49.36 2.04 10.91
C MET A 88 48.20 1.25 11.53
N LEU A 89 46.98 1.62 11.12
CA LEU A 89 45.75 0.93 11.50
C LEU A 89 45.37 -0.10 10.44
N HIS A 90 44.90 -1.26 10.89
CA HIS A 90 44.37 -2.28 10.00
C HIS A 90 42.89 -2.06 9.67
N GLY A 91 42.50 -2.33 8.43
CA GLY A 91 41.14 -2.10 7.93
C GLY A 91 40.05 -2.84 8.70
N HIS A 92 40.36 -4.02 9.26
CA HIS A 92 39.41 -4.78 10.07
C HIS A 92 39.11 -4.15 11.44
N VAL A 93 40.04 -3.39 12.02
CA VAL A 93 39.83 -2.66 13.28
C VAL A 93 38.89 -1.48 13.04
N VAL A 94 39.19 -0.68 12.01
CA VAL A 94 38.35 0.46 11.60
C VAL A 94 36.96 -0.03 11.16
N GLY A 95 36.90 -1.11 10.40
CA GLY A 95 35.65 -1.75 9.99
C GLY A 95 34.80 -2.25 11.16
N HIS A 96 35.40 -2.90 12.16
CA HIS A 96 34.69 -3.33 13.36
C HIS A 96 34.14 -2.14 14.15
N ALA A 97 34.96 -1.10 14.37
CA ALA A 97 34.54 0.13 15.01
C ALA A 97 33.37 0.80 14.27
N LEU A 98 33.41 0.83 12.93
CA LEU A 98 32.34 1.38 12.10
C LEU A 98 31.02 0.65 12.31
N VAL A 99 31.03 -0.68 12.33
CA VAL A 99 29.80 -1.46 12.53
C VAL A 99 29.21 -1.20 13.93
N ARG A 100 30.05 -1.10 14.96
CA ARG A 100 29.61 -0.83 16.33
C ARG A 100 29.13 0.61 16.52
N ALA A 101 29.73 1.57 15.82
CA ALA A 101 29.24 2.94 15.76
C ALA A 101 27.86 3.02 15.07
N ALA A 102 27.68 2.27 13.98
CA ALA A 102 26.41 2.19 13.26
C ALA A 102 25.29 1.57 14.09
N GLU A 103 25.58 0.48 14.82
CA GLU A 103 24.65 -0.13 15.78
C GLU A 103 24.28 0.83 16.92
N GLY A 104 25.28 1.55 17.46
CA GLY A 104 25.11 2.48 18.58
C GLY A 104 24.37 3.77 18.24
N GLY A 105 24.25 4.13 16.96
CA GLY A 105 23.65 5.41 16.57
C GLY A 105 24.62 6.60 16.65
N HIS A 106 25.93 6.39 16.52
CA HIS A 106 26.97 7.42 16.67
C HIS A 106 27.33 8.04 15.32
N ALA A 107 26.54 9.01 14.85
CA ALA A 107 26.61 9.56 13.49
C ALA A 107 27.97 10.21 13.16
N GLN A 108 28.57 10.98 14.09
CA GLN A 108 29.86 11.64 13.86
C GLN A 108 31.00 10.62 13.78
N ALA A 109 30.99 9.62 14.69
CA ALA A 109 31.93 8.51 14.63
C ALA A 109 31.79 7.71 13.33
N VAL A 110 30.57 7.40 12.89
CA VAL A 110 30.31 6.71 11.61
C VAL A 110 30.88 7.51 10.44
N MET A 111 30.61 8.82 10.36
CA MET A 111 31.09 9.66 9.26
C MET A 111 32.63 9.62 9.16
N ARG A 112 33.33 9.73 10.28
CA ARG A 112 34.81 9.70 10.33
C ARG A 112 35.37 8.31 9.98
N LEU A 113 34.84 7.25 10.59
CA LEU A 113 35.27 5.87 10.35
C LEU A 113 35.00 5.43 8.90
N ARG A 114 33.85 5.81 8.34
CA ARG A 114 33.49 5.54 6.94
C ARG A 114 34.44 6.25 5.98
N ARG A 115 34.74 7.53 6.21
CA ARG A 115 35.68 8.30 5.38
C ARG A 115 37.06 7.66 5.39
N ALA A 116 37.53 7.24 6.56
CA ALA A 116 38.80 6.53 6.69
C ALA A 116 38.80 5.20 5.92
N LEU A 117 37.75 4.39 6.09
CA LEU A 117 37.63 3.11 5.39
C LEU A 117 37.53 3.30 3.86
N GLY A 118 37.02 4.44 3.39
CA GLY A 118 37.02 4.80 1.96
C GLY A 118 38.41 5.01 1.35
N GLU A 119 39.47 5.20 2.15
CA GLU A 119 40.85 5.24 1.63
C GLU A 119 41.37 3.84 1.26
N LEU A 120 40.68 2.79 1.73
CA LEU A 120 40.99 1.38 1.53
C LEU A 120 40.16 0.78 0.38
N ASP A 121 40.07 1.49 -0.74
CA ASP A 121 39.30 1.10 -1.94
C ASP A 121 39.83 -0.18 -2.65
N CYS A 122 41.06 -0.59 -2.35
CA CYS A 122 41.70 -1.80 -2.90
C CYS A 122 41.33 -3.10 -2.14
N SER A 123 40.66 -2.97 -0.99
CA SER A 123 40.34 -4.07 -0.08
C SER A 123 38.88 -4.50 -0.18
N VAL A 124 38.63 -5.80 -0.06
CA VAL A 124 37.28 -6.35 0.09
C VAL A 124 36.69 -6.10 1.47
N LEU A 125 37.50 -5.68 2.46
CA LEU A 125 37.02 -5.34 3.80
C LEU A 125 36.12 -4.10 3.76
N THR A 126 36.42 -3.14 2.89
CA THR A 126 35.63 -1.91 2.73
C THR A 126 34.17 -2.19 2.40
N PRO A 127 33.82 -2.84 1.27
CA PRO A 127 32.42 -3.18 0.98
C PRO A 127 31.82 -4.13 2.02
N ARG A 128 32.60 -5.03 2.61
CA ARG A 128 32.10 -5.96 3.63
C ARG A 128 31.64 -5.26 4.91
N PHE A 129 32.50 -4.42 5.50
CA PHE A 129 32.16 -3.70 6.74
C PHE A 129 31.14 -2.58 6.49
N LEU A 130 31.14 -1.92 5.33
CA LEU A 130 30.06 -1.01 4.95
C LEU A 130 28.71 -1.74 4.88
N ALA A 131 28.67 -2.94 4.29
CA ALA A 131 27.45 -3.73 4.23
C ALA A 131 26.97 -4.13 5.63
N PHE A 132 27.87 -4.54 6.52
CA PHE A 132 27.52 -4.88 7.91
C PHE A 132 27.07 -3.66 8.72
N ALA A 133 27.70 -2.51 8.54
CA ALA A 133 27.31 -1.26 9.17
C ALA A 133 25.91 -0.84 8.72
N LEU A 134 25.64 -0.90 7.41
CA LEU A 134 24.32 -0.63 6.85
C LEU A 134 23.26 -1.57 7.42
N LEU A 135 23.53 -2.88 7.47
CA LEU A 135 22.59 -3.86 8.03
C LEU A 135 22.25 -3.58 9.50
N ASN A 136 23.24 -3.25 10.33
CA ASN A 136 23.02 -2.93 11.74
C ASN A 136 22.24 -1.61 11.91
N ALA A 137 22.58 -0.58 11.13
CA ALA A 137 21.86 0.68 11.14
C ALA A 137 20.40 0.51 10.70
N VAL A 138 20.16 -0.28 9.66
CA VAL A 138 18.83 -0.62 9.13
C VAL A 138 18.01 -1.40 10.14
N GLU A 139 18.63 -2.38 10.82
CA GLU A 139 17.98 -3.15 11.87
C GLU A 139 17.59 -2.27 13.06
N GLY A 140 18.51 -1.44 13.53
CA GLY A 140 18.32 -0.52 14.65
C GLY A 140 17.48 0.72 14.33
N GLY A 141 17.00 0.88 13.10
CA GLY A 141 16.18 2.02 12.68
C GLY A 141 16.94 3.36 12.69
N LYS A 142 18.27 3.33 12.55
CA LYS A 142 19.14 4.52 12.60
C LYS A 142 19.13 5.27 11.27
N TYR A 143 18.05 5.99 11.00
CA TYR A 143 17.80 6.70 9.74
C TYR A 143 18.99 7.56 9.28
N GLU A 144 19.53 8.42 10.14
CA GLU A 144 20.65 9.32 9.82
C GLU A 144 21.90 8.56 9.37
N ILE A 145 22.18 7.40 9.97
CA ILE A 145 23.33 6.55 9.64
C ILE A 145 23.10 5.84 8.32
N VAL A 146 21.88 5.33 8.09
CA VAL A 146 21.51 4.73 6.81
C VAL A 146 21.68 5.76 5.68
N GLN A 147 21.19 6.98 5.90
CA GLN A 147 21.30 8.07 4.96
C GLN A 147 22.77 8.47 4.71
N GLU A 148 23.60 8.64 5.74
CA GLU A 148 25.03 8.94 5.60
C GLU A 148 25.75 7.85 4.79
N ILE A 149 25.50 6.57 5.07
CA ILE A 149 26.11 5.46 4.33
C ILE A 149 25.62 5.45 2.88
N LEU A 150 24.31 5.54 2.62
CA LEU A 150 23.77 5.41 1.26
C LEU A 150 24.05 6.63 0.37
N ARG A 151 24.04 7.86 0.92
CA ARG A 151 24.34 9.07 0.14
C ARG A 151 25.78 9.13 -0.33
N THR A 152 26.70 8.69 0.51
CA THR A 152 28.15 8.78 0.23
C THR A 152 28.68 7.56 -0.52
N THR A 153 27.93 6.46 -0.55
CA THR A 153 28.32 5.24 -1.26
C THR A 153 27.82 5.26 -2.71
N ASN A 154 28.73 5.12 -3.66
CA ASN A 154 28.40 5.04 -5.08
C ASN A 154 27.78 3.68 -5.47
N LEU A 155 27.08 3.63 -6.60
CA LEU A 155 26.41 2.40 -7.07
C LEU A 155 27.37 1.20 -7.25
N PRO A 156 28.61 1.36 -7.78
CA PRO A 156 29.57 0.24 -7.84
C PRO A 156 29.92 -0.35 -6.46
N MET A 157 30.09 0.50 -5.44
CA MET A 157 30.37 0.04 -4.08
C MET A 157 29.15 -0.68 -3.47
N ILE A 158 27.92 -0.22 -3.75
CA ILE A 158 26.70 -0.95 -3.34
C ILE A 158 26.64 -2.34 -4.00
N ALA A 159 27.10 -2.50 -5.25
CA ALA A 159 27.21 -3.80 -5.89
C ALA A 159 28.20 -4.72 -5.14
N LEU A 160 29.37 -4.21 -4.79
CA LEU A 160 30.38 -4.94 -4.01
C LEU A 160 29.86 -5.32 -2.62
N MET A 161 29.14 -4.42 -1.94
CA MET A 161 28.44 -4.70 -0.68
C MET A 161 27.47 -5.88 -0.86
N GLY A 162 26.63 -5.85 -1.91
CA GLY A 162 25.70 -6.93 -2.24
C GLY A 162 26.40 -8.27 -2.48
N PHE A 163 27.54 -8.26 -3.16
CA PHE A 163 28.36 -9.44 -3.43
C PHE A 163 28.96 -10.04 -2.14
N GLU A 164 29.51 -9.21 -1.25
CA GLU A 164 30.04 -9.68 0.03
C GLU A 164 28.92 -10.21 0.94
N LEU A 165 27.74 -9.60 0.92
CA LEU A 165 26.55 -10.11 1.61
C LEU A 165 26.10 -11.47 1.09
N CYS A 166 26.25 -11.72 -0.22
CA CYS A 166 25.97 -13.01 -0.83
C CYS A 166 26.93 -14.08 -0.30
N LYS A 167 28.23 -13.78 -0.17
CA LYS A 167 29.24 -14.75 0.29
C LYS A 167 29.12 -15.17 1.75
N ALA A 168 28.64 -14.28 2.61
CA ALA A 168 28.52 -14.56 4.04
C ALA A 168 27.63 -15.79 4.31
N LYS A 169 28.24 -16.88 4.81
CA LYS A 169 27.50 -18.08 5.26
C LYS A 169 26.68 -17.72 6.51
N GLY A 170 25.39 -18.02 6.50
CA GLY A 170 24.52 -17.90 7.69
C GLY A 170 24.00 -16.50 8.01
N GLY A 171 24.37 -15.47 7.25
CA GLY A 171 23.94 -14.10 7.53
C GLY A 171 24.63 -13.55 8.78
N ALA A 172 25.52 -12.59 8.52
CA ALA A 172 25.96 -11.56 9.43
C ALA A 172 27.20 -11.83 10.30
N TYR A 173 28.01 -10.77 10.31
CA TYR A 173 28.58 -10.22 11.52
C TYR A 173 27.71 -10.53 12.77
N PRO A 174 28.28 -11.01 13.88
CA PRO A 174 27.57 -11.66 14.99
C PRO A 174 26.52 -10.80 15.73
N PHE A 175 26.30 -9.56 15.30
CA PHE A 175 25.44 -8.59 15.94
C PHE A 175 24.19 -8.20 15.13
N VAL A 176 24.03 -8.65 13.87
CA VAL A 176 22.76 -8.44 13.14
C VAL A 176 21.75 -9.48 13.64
N ARG A 177 20.75 -9.04 14.42
CA ARG A 177 19.69 -9.89 15.00
C ARG A 177 18.40 -9.79 14.21
N ALA A 178 18.48 -9.69 12.88
CA ALA A 178 17.30 -9.65 12.03
C ALA A 178 16.42 -10.90 12.31
N ARG A 179 15.27 -10.68 12.97
CA ARG A 179 14.30 -11.73 13.34
C ARG A 179 13.54 -12.19 12.11
N LEU A 180 14.24 -12.76 11.14
CA LEU A 180 13.64 -13.34 9.95
C LEU A 180 13.14 -14.74 10.27
N THR A 181 11.89 -15.04 9.92
CA THR A 181 11.36 -16.40 10.06
C THR A 181 12.12 -17.36 9.13
N THR A 182 12.12 -18.65 9.47
CA THR A 182 12.76 -19.71 8.66
C THR A 182 12.21 -19.76 7.23
N GLU A 183 10.93 -19.42 7.03
CA GLU A 183 10.29 -19.28 5.72
C GLU A 183 10.96 -18.17 4.90
N TRP A 184 11.17 -16.99 5.48
CA TRP A 184 11.78 -15.85 4.79
C TRP A 184 13.25 -16.06 4.48
N ILE A 185 13.99 -16.71 5.38
CA ILE A 185 15.39 -17.09 5.13
C ILE A 185 15.47 -18.01 3.91
N LYS A 186 14.57 -19.00 3.78
CA LYS A 186 14.50 -19.86 2.58
C LYS A 186 14.22 -19.06 1.31
N SER A 187 13.31 -18.09 1.36
CA SER A 187 13.04 -17.20 0.22
C SER A 187 14.26 -16.38 -0.17
N ILE A 188 14.99 -15.79 0.79
CA ILE A 188 16.22 -15.02 0.52
C ILE A 188 17.30 -15.93 -0.07
N VAL A 189 17.43 -17.17 0.41
CA VAL A 189 18.39 -18.15 -0.15
C VAL A 189 18.03 -18.51 -1.59
N LYS A 190 16.74 -18.68 -1.91
CA LYS A 190 16.28 -18.90 -3.29
C LYS A 190 16.63 -17.72 -4.20
N VAL A 191 16.41 -16.49 -3.72
CA VAL A 191 16.74 -15.28 -4.47
C VAL A 191 18.27 -15.16 -4.66
N LYS A 192 19.06 -15.47 -3.63
CA LYS A 192 20.51 -15.53 -3.71
C LYS A 192 21.01 -16.50 -4.79
N SER A 193 20.36 -17.65 -4.96
CA SER A 193 20.77 -18.63 -5.99
C SER A 193 20.52 -18.18 -7.44
N GLN A 194 19.76 -17.10 -7.65
CA GLN A 194 19.50 -16.53 -8.98
C GLN A 194 20.53 -15.47 -9.37
N LEU A 195 21.44 -15.08 -8.46
CA LEU A 195 22.44 -14.07 -8.76
C LEU A 195 23.49 -14.58 -9.76
N PRO A 196 23.93 -13.74 -10.71
CA PRO A 196 24.94 -14.12 -11.69
C PRO A 196 26.30 -14.36 -11.04
N ALA A 197 27.09 -15.24 -11.63
CA ALA A 197 28.47 -15.48 -11.22
C ALA A 197 29.32 -14.23 -11.42
N ALA A 198 29.96 -13.77 -10.35
CA ALA A 198 30.78 -12.56 -10.34
C ALA A 198 32.03 -12.74 -9.49
N THR A 199 33.05 -11.94 -9.79
CA THR A 199 34.27 -11.82 -9.00
C THR A 199 34.66 -10.36 -8.83
N HIS A 200 35.47 -10.08 -7.81
CA HIS A 200 36.11 -8.77 -7.69
C HIS A 200 37.46 -8.79 -8.39
N VAL A 201 37.81 -7.68 -9.05
CA VAL A 201 39.11 -7.47 -9.69
C VAL A 201 39.65 -6.13 -9.22
N LEU A 202 40.96 -6.08 -8.95
CA LEU A 202 41.65 -4.84 -8.64
C LEU A 202 42.08 -4.19 -9.96
N GLU A 203 41.52 -3.02 -10.26
CA GLU A 203 41.84 -2.26 -11.46
C GLU A 203 42.18 -0.83 -11.07
N SER A 204 43.39 -0.36 -11.41
CA SER A 204 43.84 1.02 -11.11
C SER A 204 43.69 1.38 -9.62
N GLU A 205 44.17 0.51 -8.73
CA GLU A 205 44.07 0.63 -7.26
C GLU A 205 42.63 0.59 -6.68
N LYS A 206 41.61 0.33 -7.50
CA LYS A 206 40.21 0.25 -7.06
C LYS A 206 39.62 -1.12 -7.27
N LEU A 207 38.88 -1.59 -6.28
CA LEU A 207 38.12 -2.82 -6.40
C LEU A 207 36.89 -2.60 -7.28
N LYS A 208 36.71 -3.45 -8.29
CA LYS A 208 35.50 -3.48 -9.14
C LYS A 208 34.89 -4.86 -9.14
N LEU A 209 33.56 -4.92 -9.26
CA LEU A 209 32.83 -6.17 -9.46
C LEU A 209 32.66 -6.42 -10.97
N GLN A 210 33.06 -7.59 -11.41
CA GLN A 210 33.01 -8.05 -12.80
C GLN A 210 32.30 -9.41 -12.91
N ALA A 211 31.70 -9.65 -14.08
CA ALA A 211 31.13 -10.95 -14.43
C ALA A 211 32.26 -11.97 -14.60
N LEU A 212 32.04 -13.24 -14.24
CA LEU A 212 33.08 -14.27 -14.33
C LEU A 212 33.35 -14.72 -15.78
N ASN A 213 32.35 -14.65 -16.66
CA ASN A 213 32.36 -15.32 -17.96
C ASN A 213 32.37 -14.37 -19.17
N SER A 214 32.63 -13.07 -18.96
CA SER A 214 32.57 -12.06 -20.02
C SER A 214 33.48 -10.89 -19.68
N ASP A 215 34.20 -10.37 -20.67
CA ASP A 215 35.06 -9.18 -20.56
C ASP A 215 34.35 -7.89 -21.03
N GLU A 216 33.06 -7.97 -21.38
CA GLU A 216 32.30 -6.82 -21.85
C GLU A 216 31.85 -5.93 -20.67
N GLU A 217 32.19 -4.63 -20.71
CA GLU A 217 31.82 -3.67 -19.67
C GLU A 217 30.29 -3.51 -19.53
N THR A 218 29.53 -3.73 -20.61
CA THR A 218 28.05 -3.76 -20.58
C THR A 218 27.52 -4.92 -19.72
N VAL A 219 28.12 -6.10 -19.85
CA VAL A 219 27.81 -7.30 -19.03
C VAL A 219 28.24 -7.09 -17.58
N HIS A 220 29.39 -6.47 -17.34
CA HIS A 220 29.82 -6.07 -16.00
C HIS A 220 28.86 -5.08 -15.34
N LYS A 221 28.39 -4.05 -16.07
CA LYS A 221 27.40 -3.08 -15.57
C LYS A 221 26.08 -3.78 -15.19
N ALA A 222 25.58 -4.67 -16.05
CA ALA A 222 24.34 -5.43 -15.78
C ALA A 222 24.50 -6.35 -14.55
N THR A 223 25.66 -7.00 -14.41
CA THR A 223 26.01 -7.82 -13.24
C THR A 223 26.00 -6.99 -11.96
N ARG A 224 26.63 -5.80 -11.98
CA ARG A 224 26.61 -4.87 -10.83
C ARG A 224 25.19 -4.47 -10.44
N ALA A 225 24.31 -4.23 -11.42
CA ALA A 225 22.90 -3.88 -11.16
C ALA A 225 22.13 -5.00 -10.43
N CYS A 226 22.39 -6.28 -10.74
CA CYS A 226 21.80 -7.41 -9.99
C CYS A 226 22.22 -7.39 -8.52
N TYR A 227 23.51 -7.17 -8.24
CA TYR A 227 24.02 -7.13 -6.87
C TYR A 227 23.61 -5.86 -6.10
N GLN A 228 23.46 -4.72 -6.78
CA GLN A 228 22.88 -3.49 -6.21
C GLN A 228 21.44 -3.74 -5.75
N THR A 229 20.63 -4.28 -6.65
CA THR A 229 19.23 -4.65 -6.39
C THR A 229 19.15 -5.59 -5.19
N TYR A 230 19.99 -6.63 -5.17
CA TYR A 230 20.06 -7.57 -4.04
C TYR A 230 20.43 -6.88 -2.72
N CYS A 231 21.44 -6.01 -2.70
CA CYS A 231 21.87 -5.30 -1.50
C CYS A 231 20.75 -4.43 -0.92
N ILE A 232 20.15 -3.58 -1.75
CA ILE A 232 19.11 -2.64 -1.34
C ILE A 232 17.88 -3.40 -0.85
N TRP A 233 17.38 -4.38 -1.62
CA TRP A 233 16.20 -5.15 -1.24
C TRP A 233 16.42 -6.00 0.01
N ARG A 234 17.61 -6.56 0.20
CA ARG A 234 17.94 -7.30 1.43
C ARG A 234 17.89 -6.39 2.66
N CYS A 235 18.45 -5.18 2.57
CA CYS A 235 18.34 -4.19 3.63
C CYS A 235 16.88 -3.78 3.85
N LEU A 236 16.14 -3.56 2.77
CA LEU A 236 14.74 -3.19 2.82
C LEU A 236 13.90 -4.25 3.54
N LEU A 237 14.09 -5.54 3.25
CA LEU A 237 13.38 -6.60 3.97
C LEU A 237 13.62 -6.55 5.48
N ILE A 238 14.84 -6.21 5.92
CA ILE A 238 15.17 -6.07 7.34
C ILE A 238 14.48 -4.85 7.93
N ALA A 239 14.48 -3.71 7.24
CA ALA A 239 13.73 -2.52 7.64
C ALA A 239 12.23 -2.83 7.77
N VAL A 240 11.67 -3.52 6.78
CA VAL A 240 10.27 -3.98 6.70
C VAL A 240 9.97 -5.09 7.70
N SER A 241 10.98 -5.78 8.26
CA SER A 241 10.85 -6.79 9.33
C SER A 241 11.01 -6.20 10.73
N ASN A 242 11.63 -5.02 10.87
CA ASN A 242 11.77 -4.30 12.15
C ASN A 242 10.84 -3.09 12.35
N GLY A 243 10.28 -2.52 11.28
CA GLY A 243 9.19 -1.53 11.36
C GLY A 243 9.68 -0.11 11.12
N ASN A 244 10.84 0.01 10.48
CA ASN A 244 11.57 1.26 10.36
C ASN A 244 11.12 2.00 9.10
N GLY A 245 9.94 2.65 9.15
CA GLY A 245 9.32 3.29 7.98
C GLY A 245 10.18 4.33 7.26
N ALA A 246 10.85 5.22 8.01
CA ALA A 246 11.77 6.21 7.44
C ALA A 246 12.97 5.56 6.72
N VAL A 247 13.49 4.46 7.27
CA VAL A 247 14.56 3.68 6.64
C VAL A 247 14.06 2.98 5.37
N VAL A 248 12.81 2.50 5.35
CA VAL A 248 12.19 1.92 4.14
C VAL A 248 12.09 2.97 3.04
N GLN A 249 11.65 4.19 3.35
CA GLN A 249 11.60 5.28 2.36
C GLN A 249 12.98 5.59 1.78
N GLU A 250 14.00 5.78 2.62
CA GLU A 250 15.37 6.06 2.15
C GLU A 250 15.90 4.96 1.22
N LEU A 251 15.64 3.68 1.55
CA LEU A 251 16.04 2.55 0.73
C LEU A 251 15.29 2.48 -0.60
N LEU A 252 14.01 2.87 -0.62
CA LEU A 252 13.22 2.97 -1.85
C LEU A 252 13.68 4.14 -2.73
N THR A 253 14.00 5.29 -2.14
CA THR A 253 14.64 6.40 -2.88
C THR A 253 15.96 5.95 -3.50
N LYS A 254 16.80 5.24 -2.73
CA LYS A 254 18.08 4.74 -3.25
C LYS A 254 17.92 3.69 -4.35
N ARG A 255 16.87 2.87 -4.27
CA ARG A 255 16.47 1.95 -5.34
C ARG A 255 16.10 2.73 -6.61
N ASP A 256 15.31 3.80 -6.46
CA ASP A 256 14.87 4.62 -7.59
C ASP A 256 16.04 5.32 -8.25
N GLU A 257 17.02 5.84 -7.49
CA GLU A 257 18.30 6.32 -8.03
C GLU A 257 19.04 5.23 -8.83
N SER A 258 19.12 4.02 -8.27
CA SER A 258 19.78 2.88 -8.92
C SER A 258 19.08 2.44 -10.21
N ASN A 259 17.76 2.59 -10.29
CA ASN A 259 16.95 2.24 -11.46
C ASN A 259 16.92 3.37 -12.49
N ALA A 260 16.90 4.62 -12.04
CA ALA A 260 16.86 5.81 -12.89
C ALA A 260 18.20 6.08 -13.56
N CYS A 261 19.31 5.60 -12.98
CA CYS A 261 20.61 5.58 -13.66
C CYS A 261 20.47 4.66 -14.88
N PRO A 262 20.35 5.20 -16.10
CA PRO A 262 20.42 4.36 -17.27
C PRO A 262 21.83 3.77 -17.21
N THR A 263 21.99 2.47 -17.42
CA THR A 263 23.24 1.99 -18.01
C THR A 263 23.56 2.97 -19.15
N ASP A 264 24.63 3.75 -19.07
CA ASP A 264 24.93 4.91 -19.94
C ASP A 264 24.81 4.60 -21.44
N SER A 265 23.58 4.55 -21.96
CA SER A 265 23.26 4.05 -23.29
C SER A 265 22.11 4.86 -23.90
N LYS A 266 22.05 6.16 -23.61
CA LYS A 266 21.41 7.10 -24.55
C LYS A 266 22.24 7.30 -25.84
N THR A 267 23.37 6.59 -25.97
CA THR A 267 24.23 6.57 -27.16
C THR A 267 24.37 5.20 -27.83
N VAL A 268 23.76 4.14 -27.32
CA VAL A 268 23.77 2.84 -28.02
C VAL A 268 22.40 2.62 -28.66
N PRO A 269 22.30 2.57 -30.01
CA PRO A 269 21.07 2.20 -30.68
C PRO A 269 20.59 0.84 -30.17
N ILE A 270 19.27 0.70 -30.01
CA ILE A 270 18.54 -0.51 -29.57
C ILE A 270 18.93 -1.79 -30.34
N ALA A 271 19.67 -1.67 -31.44
CA ALA A 271 20.09 -2.75 -32.33
C ALA A 271 21.27 -3.64 -31.86
N LYS A 272 21.95 -3.37 -30.72
CA LYS A 272 23.07 -4.23 -30.25
C LYS A 272 23.16 -4.34 -28.72
N VAL A 273 22.09 -4.72 -28.04
CA VAL A 273 22.21 -5.21 -26.65
C VAL A 273 22.61 -6.69 -26.70
N PRO A 274 23.76 -7.10 -26.13
CA PRO A 274 24.13 -8.51 -26.07
C PRO A 274 23.02 -9.33 -25.41
N PRO A 275 22.73 -10.56 -25.88
CA PRO A 275 21.68 -11.39 -25.31
C PRO A 275 21.90 -11.66 -23.81
N GLU A 276 23.17 -11.75 -23.38
CA GLU A 276 23.58 -11.90 -21.98
C GLU A 276 23.13 -10.71 -21.11
N VAL A 277 23.19 -9.49 -21.64
CA VAL A 277 22.75 -8.29 -20.91
C VAL A 277 21.23 -8.32 -20.70
N ALA A 278 20.47 -8.75 -21.72
CA ALA A 278 19.02 -8.88 -21.60
C ALA A 278 18.62 -9.93 -20.56
N GLU A 279 19.32 -11.07 -20.51
CA GLU A 279 19.11 -12.10 -19.49
C GLU A 279 19.42 -11.59 -18.08
N LEU A 280 20.53 -10.86 -17.90
CA LEU A 280 20.89 -10.26 -16.61
C LEU A 280 19.86 -9.22 -16.14
N LEU A 281 19.30 -8.42 -17.06
CA LEU A 281 18.23 -7.48 -16.73
C LEU A 281 16.94 -8.20 -16.34
N GLN A 282 16.59 -9.30 -17.01
CA GLN A 282 15.47 -10.14 -16.60
C GLN A 282 15.68 -10.75 -15.20
N ILE A 283 16.90 -11.21 -14.90
CA ILE A 283 17.26 -11.66 -13.55
C ILE A 283 17.04 -10.51 -12.55
N ARG A 284 17.61 -9.33 -12.81
CA ARG A 284 17.45 -8.14 -11.94
C ARG A 284 15.99 -7.84 -11.65
N ASP A 285 15.15 -7.80 -12.69
CA ASP A 285 13.73 -7.46 -12.55
C ASP A 285 12.97 -8.57 -11.80
N GLY A 286 13.28 -9.83 -12.06
CA GLY A 286 12.75 -10.97 -11.30
C GLY A 286 13.16 -10.98 -9.82
N LEU A 287 14.38 -10.54 -9.50
CA LEU A 287 14.83 -10.34 -8.12
C LEU A 287 13.98 -9.25 -7.45
N ALA A 288 13.82 -8.09 -8.09
CA ALA A 288 13.05 -6.96 -7.56
C ALA A 288 11.57 -7.33 -7.34
N GLU A 289 10.95 -8.04 -8.28
CA GLU A 289 9.58 -8.51 -8.15
C GLU A 289 9.42 -9.49 -6.99
N THR A 290 10.33 -10.47 -6.88
CA THR A 290 10.29 -11.47 -5.80
C THR A 290 10.48 -10.81 -4.44
N PHE A 291 11.42 -9.88 -4.32
CA PHE A 291 11.67 -9.15 -3.08
C PHE A 291 10.53 -8.21 -2.72
N SER A 292 9.92 -7.52 -3.69
CA SER A 292 8.76 -6.67 -3.48
C SER A 292 7.57 -7.47 -2.94
N LYS A 293 7.23 -8.60 -3.59
CA LYS A 293 6.19 -9.52 -3.12
C LYS A 293 6.47 -10.03 -1.70
N LEU A 294 7.73 -10.37 -1.42
CA LEU A 294 8.13 -10.81 -0.09
C LEU A 294 8.01 -9.68 0.95
N ALA A 295 8.47 -8.47 0.63
CA ALA A 295 8.39 -7.31 1.50
C ALA A 295 6.93 -6.95 1.83
N MET A 296 6.06 -6.91 0.81
CA MET A 296 4.61 -6.70 1.01
C MET A 296 4.01 -7.81 1.88
N LYS A 297 4.34 -9.08 1.63
CA LYS A 297 3.89 -10.21 2.47
C LYS A 297 4.36 -10.09 3.93
N ILE A 298 5.58 -9.61 4.15
CA ILE A 298 6.14 -9.38 5.50
C ILE A 298 5.40 -8.23 6.18
N ALA A 299 5.30 -7.08 5.50
CA ALA A 299 4.62 -5.89 6.03
C ALA A 299 3.17 -6.22 6.41
N ALA A 300 2.47 -6.96 5.54
CA ALA A 300 1.15 -7.51 5.79
C ALA A 300 1.08 -8.41 7.03
N LYS A 301 1.94 -9.43 7.08
CA LYS A 301 1.97 -10.40 8.20
C LYS A 301 2.28 -9.73 9.54
N LEU A 302 3.04 -8.62 9.52
CA LEU A 302 3.44 -7.88 10.72
C LEU A 302 2.53 -6.68 11.04
N GLY A 303 1.47 -6.43 10.26
CA GLY A 303 0.53 -5.32 10.49
C GLY A 303 1.16 -3.93 10.33
N ARG A 304 1.94 -3.71 9.26
CA ARG A 304 2.72 -2.48 9.03
C ARG A 304 2.17 -1.68 7.88
N ASP A 305 0.98 -1.15 8.06
CA ASP A 305 0.16 -0.57 6.99
C ASP A 305 0.85 0.60 6.28
N THR A 306 1.50 1.50 7.02
CA THR A 306 2.27 2.61 6.44
C THR A 306 3.43 2.14 5.57
N ILE A 307 4.14 1.08 5.99
CA ILE A 307 5.26 0.51 5.24
C ILE A 307 4.75 -0.24 4.02
N LEU A 308 3.70 -1.03 4.19
CA LEU A 308 3.03 -1.76 3.12
C LEU A 308 2.54 -0.80 2.03
N TYR A 309 1.93 0.30 2.43
CA TYR A 309 1.53 1.36 1.51
C TYR A 309 2.74 1.96 0.78
N THR A 310 3.78 2.34 1.52
CA THR A 310 5.00 2.91 0.92
C THR A 310 5.59 1.97 -0.14
N LEU A 311 5.60 0.66 0.14
CA LEU A 311 6.04 -0.35 -0.81
C LEU A 311 5.13 -0.44 -2.04
N TYR A 312 3.81 -0.43 -1.83
CA TYR A 312 2.83 -0.50 -2.91
C TYR A 312 2.93 0.71 -3.86
N HIS A 313 2.89 1.92 -3.31
CA HIS A 313 3.04 3.17 -4.06
C HIS A 313 4.35 3.22 -4.85
N SER A 314 5.44 2.76 -4.23
CA SER A 314 6.75 2.69 -4.88
C SER A 314 6.80 1.69 -6.05
N VAL A 315 5.97 0.64 -6.02
CA VAL A 315 5.85 -0.32 -7.15
C VAL A 315 4.97 0.27 -8.25
N GLU A 316 3.84 0.90 -7.90
CA GLU A 316 2.93 1.49 -8.90
C GLU A 316 3.55 2.67 -9.65
N ASN A 317 4.30 3.54 -8.96
CA ASN A 317 5.01 4.65 -9.62
C ASN A 317 6.10 4.19 -10.58
N THR A 318 6.56 2.93 -10.47
CA THR A 318 7.53 2.34 -11.41
C THR A 318 6.82 1.85 -12.69
N SER A 319 5.52 1.52 -12.62
CA SER A 319 4.70 1.03 -13.72
C SER A 319 3.71 2.12 -14.20
N ALA A 320 4.21 3.13 -14.91
CA ALA A 320 3.45 4.06 -15.76
C ALA A 320 2.21 4.75 -15.14
N LEU A 321 2.33 6.07 -14.89
CA LEU A 321 1.31 7.11 -15.18
C LEU A 321 1.75 8.46 -14.58
N SER A 322 2.85 9.01 -15.08
CA SER A 322 3.17 10.42 -14.93
C SER A 322 2.45 11.21 -16.03
N SER A 323 1.23 11.67 -15.75
CA SER A 323 0.65 12.80 -16.49
C SER A 323 -0.37 13.53 -15.61
N ASP A 324 -0.03 14.78 -15.32
CA ASP A 324 -0.87 15.96 -15.09
C ASP A 324 -2.03 15.86 -14.08
N SER A 325 -1.75 16.22 -12.82
CA SER A 325 -2.68 16.98 -11.97
C SER A 325 -1.96 17.50 -10.72
N ASN A 326 -2.32 18.73 -10.30
CA ASN A 326 -1.73 19.48 -9.17
C ASN A 326 -2.14 18.97 -7.77
N ASP A 327 -2.57 17.72 -7.63
CA ASP A 327 -2.89 17.13 -6.31
C ASP A 327 -1.63 16.53 -5.67
N GLU A 328 -0.65 17.39 -5.38
CA GLU A 328 0.53 17.00 -4.61
C GLU A 328 0.11 16.72 -3.15
N GLY A 329 -0.17 15.45 -2.83
CA GLY A 329 -0.25 14.98 -1.44
C GLY A 329 -1.38 14.01 -1.10
N LYS A 330 -2.41 13.87 -1.97
CA LYS A 330 -3.49 12.88 -1.75
C LYS A 330 -3.13 11.53 -2.38
N LEU A 331 -3.27 10.46 -1.61
CA LEU A 331 -2.86 9.09 -1.98
C LEU A 331 -3.89 8.35 -2.86
N TRP A 332 -4.96 9.04 -3.27
CA TRP A 332 -6.02 8.57 -4.15
C TRP A 332 -6.44 9.68 -5.11
N ARG A 333 -6.93 9.31 -6.30
CA ARG A 333 -7.40 10.27 -7.32
C ARG A 333 -8.88 10.07 -7.60
N CYS A 334 -9.65 11.15 -7.51
CA CYS A 334 -11.01 11.22 -8.05
C CYS A 334 -10.97 12.14 -9.26
N THR A 335 -11.48 11.67 -10.41
CA THR A 335 -11.55 12.45 -11.64
C THR A 335 -13.00 12.67 -12.02
N SER A 336 -13.28 13.83 -12.60
CA SER A 336 -14.60 14.17 -13.13
C SER A 336 -14.54 14.50 -14.62
N ARG A 337 -15.59 14.13 -15.34
CA ARG A 337 -15.79 14.49 -16.75
C ARG A 337 -17.20 15.05 -16.92
N SER A 338 -17.31 16.23 -17.53
CA SER A 338 -18.59 16.85 -17.89
C SER A 338 -18.68 16.95 -19.41
N GLN A 339 -19.60 16.21 -20.04
CA GLN A 339 -19.84 16.26 -21.48
C GLN A 339 -21.32 16.02 -21.80
N LEU A 340 -21.89 16.84 -22.70
CA LEU A 340 -23.23 16.66 -23.26
C LEU A 340 -24.35 16.47 -22.21
N GLY A 341 -24.30 17.25 -21.12
CA GLY A 341 -25.31 17.15 -20.05
C GLY A 341 -25.18 15.88 -19.20
N VAL A 342 -24.00 15.27 -19.18
CA VAL A 342 -23.68 14.13 -18.31
C VAL A 342 -22.43 14.45 -17.52
N TRP A 343 -22.50 14.30 -16.19
CA TRP A 343 -21.34 14.37 -15.32
C TRP A 343 -20.97 12.96 -14.88
N GLU A 344 -19.71 12.58 -15.07
CA GLU A 344 -19.16 11.30 -14.65
C GLU A 344 -18.07 11.54 -13.61
N LEU A 345 -18.16 10.84 -12.49
CA LEU A 345 -17.19 10.85 -11.42
C LEU A 345 -16.57 9.45 -11.32
N PHE A 346 -15.25 9.38 -11.40
CA PHE A 346 -14.49 8.14 -11.26
C PHE A 346 -13.55 8.25 -10.06
N MET A 347 -13.49 7.20 -9.24
CA MET A 347 -12.52 7.11 -8.17
C MET A 347 -12.04 5.67 -8.04
N GLU A 348 -10.73 5.49 -7.89
CA GLU A 348 -10.13 4.20 -7.59
C GLU A 348 -9.19 4.33 -6.40
N VAL A 349 -9.42 3.52 -5.36
CA VAL A 349 -8.69 3.60 -4.09
C VAL A 349 -8.36 2.19 -3.59
N PRO A 350 -7.08 1.87 -3.35
CA PRO A 350 -6.71 0.73 -2.53
C PRO A 350 -7.40 0.83 -1.15
N VAL A 351 -8.17 -0.18 -0.75
CA VAL A 351 -8.96 -0.11 0.50
C VAL A 351 -8.07 0.10 1.73
N LEU A 352 -6.81 -0.32 1.68
CA LEU A 352 -5.80 -0.05 2.72
C LEU A 352 -5.58 1.46 2.99
N LEU A 353 -5.78 2.31 1.98
CA LEU A 353 -5.60 3.76 2.08
C LEU A 353 -6.81 4.51 2.59
N MET A 354 -7.95 3.83 2.64
CA MET A 354 -9.16 4.38 3.25
C MET A 354 -8.90 4.51 4.76
N GLU A 355 -9.25 5.67 5.31
CA GLU A 355 -9.12 5.99 6.73
C GLU A 355 -9.97 5.02 7.54
N LEU A 356 -9.45 4.52 8.65
CA LEU A 356 -10.20 3.66 9.55
C LEU A 356 -11.18 4.52 10.36
N GLU A 357 -12.47 4.47 10.01
CA GLU A 357 -13.52 5.18 10.76
C GLU A 357 -13.73 4.47 12.10
N THR A 358 -13.93 3.15 12.06
CA THR A 358 -14.24 2.35 13.24
C THR A 358 -13.79 0.89 13.08
N SER A 359 -13.54 0.22 14.21
CA SER A 359 -13.22 -1.20 14.23
C SER A 359 -13.66 -1.84 15.54
N TYR A 360 -13.61 -3.17 15.57
CA TYR A 360 -13.80 -3.98 16.78
C TYR A 360 -12.96 -3.51 18.00
N GLN A 361 -11.84 -2.82 17.78
CA GLN A 361 -10.88 -2.43 18.83
C GLN A 361 -11.22 -1.10 19.55
N ASN A 362 -12.23 -0.34 19.09
CA ASN A 362 -12.56 0.98 19.65
C ASN A 362 -13.48 0.96 20.90
N THR A 363 -13.85 -0.21 21.42
CA THR A 363 -14.60 -0.35 22.68
C THR A 363 -13.64 -0.47 23.87
N LYS A 364 -13.75 0.46 24.84
CA LYS A 364 -12.85 0.60 26.01
C LYS A 364 -12.65 -0.67 26.84
N GLU A 365 -13.58 -1.62 26.79
CA GLU A 365 -13.53 -2.87 27.56
C GLU A 365 -12.70 -3.98 26.89
N LEU A 366 -12.39 -3.88 25.59
CA LEU A 366 -11.71 -4.94 24.82
C LEU A 366 -10.24 -4.62 24.49
N GLN A 367 -9.73 -3.46 24.92
CA GLN A 367 -8.33 -3.03 24.76
C GLN A 367 -7.29 -3.96 25.45
N GLN A 368 -7.71 -4.80 26.40
CA GLN A 368 -6.82 -5.74 27.10
C GLN A 368 -6.47 -7.02 26.33
N LEU A 369 -7.10 -7.27 25.17
CA LEU A 369 -6.85 -8.46 24.35
C LEU A 369 -6.20 -8.08 23.01
N MET A 370 -5.03 -7.46 23.08
CA MET A 370 -4.12 -7.30 21.94
C MET A 370 -3.53 -8.68 21.53
N ARG A 371 -4.35 -9.53 20.87
CA ARG A 371 -3.80 -10.58 20.01
C ARG A 371 -3.37 -9.90 18.70
N PRO A 372 -2.13 -10.14 18.24
CA PRO A 372 -1.54 -9.37 17.14
C PRO A 372 -2.29 -9.65 15.84
N TYR A 373 -3.05 -8.66 15.36
CA TYR A 373 -3.33 -8.33 13.95
C TYR A 373 -3.48 -9.50 12.95
N HIS A 374 -4.00 -10.64 13.40
CA HIS A 374 -4.06 -11.87 12.60
C HIS A 374 -5.12 -11.80 11.48
N TYR A 375 -5.95 -10.76 11.50
CA TYR A 375 -7.10 -10.57 10.64
C TYR A 375 -6.91 -9.48 9.55
N ILE A 376 -5.78 -8.75 9.51
CA ILE A 376 -5.40 -7.85 8.39
C ILE A 376 -4.83 -8.61 7.17
N LYS A 377 -4.63 -9.93 7.31
CA LYS A 377 -4.21 -10.82 6.22
C LYS A 377 -5.00 -10.72 4.89
N PRO A 378 -6.26 -10.23 4.78
CA PRO A 378 -6.99 -10.17 3.51
C PRO A 378 -7.06 -8.80 2.82
N ILE A 379 -6.43 -7.73 3.31
CA ILE A 379 -6.60 -6.38 2.72
C ILE A 379 -5.88 -6.24 1.35
N ILE A 380 -4.95 -7.13 1.05
CA ILE A 380 -3.94 -6.91 0.03
C ILE A 380 -4.21 -7.91 -1.09
N PRO A 381 -4.92 -7.55 -2.18
CA PRO A 381 -5.07 -6.20 -2.76
C PRO A 381 -6.54 -5.94 -3.13
N GLN A 382 -7.26 -5.26 -2.23
CA GLN A 382 -8.61 -4.81 -2.52
C GLN A 382 -8.59 -3.40 -3.10
N ARG A 383 -9.16 -3.21 -4.28
CA ARG A 383 -9.33 -1.89 -4.91
C ARG A 383 -10.80 -1.55 -4.96
N MET A 384 -11.17 -0.46 -4.31
CA MET A 384 -12.49 0.12 -4.42
C MET A 384 -12.55 0.99 -5.68
N LYS A 385 -13.54 0.75 -6.54
CA LYS A 385 -13.84 1.53 -7.74
C LYS A 385 -15.24 2.13 -7.61
N LEU A 386 -15.33 3.44 -7.71
CA LEU A 386 -16.56 4.21 -7.75
C LEU A 386 -16.72 4.83 -9.14
N ASN A 387 -17.92 4.69 -9.70
CA ASN A 387 -18.40 5.43 -10.86
C ASN A 387 -19.79 5.98 -10.56
N ILE A 388 -19.93 7.31 -10.53
CA ILE A 388 -21.23 7.99 -10.41
C ILE A 388 -21.46 8.77 -11.70
N GLN A 389 -22.60 8.53 -12.33
CA GLN A 389 -23.03 9.30 -13.49
C GLN A 389 -24.31 10.06 -13.16
N LEU A 390 -24.27 11.37 -13.36
CA LEU A 390 -25.37 12.30 -13.18
C LEU A 390 -25.83 12.82 -14.53
N LYS A 391 -27.14 12.95 -14.69
CA LYS A 391 -27.78 13.56 -15.86
C LYS A 391 -28.15 15.00 -15.52
N VAL A 392 -27.74 15.93 -16.36
CA VAL A 392 -28.01 17.35 -16.24
C VAL A 392 -28.98 17.77 -17.33
N LEU A 393 -30.09 18.36 -16.92
CA LEU A 393 -31.07 19.01 -17.78
C LEU A 393 -31.04 20.51 -17.48
N VAL A 394 -30.90 21.32 -18.52
CA VAL A 394 -30.98 22.78 -18.42
C VAL A 394 -32.17 23.21 -19.25
N ASP A 395 -33.18 23.75 -18.58
CA ASP A 395 -34.36 24.33 -19.22
C ASP A 395 -34.32 25.85 -19.08
N ILE A 396 -34.48 26.52 -20.21
CA ILE A 396 -34.33 27.97 -20.30
C ILE A 396 -35.73 28.58 -20.30
N GLN A 397 -36.12 29.14 -19.16
CA GLN A 397 -37.39 29.82 -18.99
C GLN A 397 -37.24 31.33 -19.33
N PRO A 398 -38.35 32.06 -19.55
CA PRO A 398 -38.29 33.48 -19.88
C PRO A 398 -37.59 34.34 -18.82
N ASN A 399 -37.75 33.98 -17.54
CA ASN A 399 -37.30 34.79 -16.40
C ASN A 399 -36.12 34.18 -15.62
N TYR A 400 -35.79 32.91 -15.84
CA TYR A 400 -34.75 32.19 -15.12
C TYR A 400 -34.26 30.99 -15.93
N ILE A 401 -33.14 30.39 -15.53
CA ILE A 401 -32.64 29.12 -16.07
C ILE A 401 -32.82 28.06 -15.00
N GLU A 402 -33.53 26.97 -15.30
CA GLU A 402 -33.71 25.84 -14.40
C GLU A 402 -32.72 24.75 -14.74
N MET A 403 -31.85 24.41 -13.80
CA MET A 403 -30.91 23.30 -13.95
C MET A 403 -31.32 22.18 -13.00
N THR A 404 -31.62 21.02 -13.58
CA THR A 404 -32.02 19.81 -12.86
C THR A 404 -30.96 18.74 -13.02
N ILE A 405 -30.46 18.21 -11.90
CA ILE A 405 -29.50 17.12 -11.83
C ILE A 405 -30.21 15.89 -11.30
N GLY A 406 -30.25 14.83 -12.10
CA GLY A 406 -30.73 13.50 -11.70
C GLY A 406 -29.60 12.47 -11.69
N ILE A 407 -29.80 11.38 -10.98
CA ILE A 407 -28.83 10.27 -10.96
C ILE A 407 -29.12 9.36 -12.16
N ASN A 408 -28.13 9.12 -13.02
CA ASN A 408 -28.24 8.13 -14.09
C ASN A 408 -27.78 6.75 -13.62
N HIS A 409 -26.59 6.65 -13.03
CA HIS A 409 -26.15 5.37 -12.45
C HIS A 409 -25.12 5.59 -11.34
N VAL A 410 -25.09 4.63 -10.40
CA VAL A 410 -24.09 4.57 -9.32
C VAL A 410 -23.55 3.16 -9.28
N ARG A 411 -22.25 3.02 -9.51
CA ARG A 411 -21.54 1.75 -9.50
C ARG A 411 -20.39 1.82 -8.52
N LEU A 412 -20.41 0.94 -7.52
CA LEU A 412 -19.36 0.83 -6.52
C LEU A 412 -18.94 -0.63 -6.38
N THR A 413 -17.70 -0.95 -6.73
CA THR A 413 -17.14 -2.30 -6.63
C THR A 413 -15.92 -2.30 -5.73
N VAL A 414 -15.75 -3.37 -4.95
CA VAL A 414 -14.51 -3.64 -4.22
C VAL A 414 -13.93 -4.91 -4.79
N ASP A 415 -12.96 -4.75 -5.70
CA ASP A 415 -12.33 -5.85 -6.41
C ASP A 415 -11.29 -6.49 -5.50
N ASN A 416 -11.44 -7.79 -5.20
CA ASN A 416 -10.43 -8.56 -4.48
C ASN A 416 -9.51 -9.25 -5.49
N GLN A 417 -8.26 -8.81 -5.60
CA GLN A 417 -7.33 -9.35 -6.60
C GLN A 417 -6.81 -10.76 -6.28
N ILE A 418 -7.07 -11.30 -5.07
CA ILE A 418 -6.78 -12.70 -4.72
C ILE A 418 -8.09 -13.39 -4.34
N TRP A 419 -8.62 -14.19 -5.27
CA TRP A 419 -9.85 -14.95 -5.06
C TRP A 419 -9.59 -16.18 -4.18
N GLU A 420 -10.03 -16.16 -2.92
CA GLU A 420 -10.14 -17.36 -2.07
C GLU A 420 -11.61 -17.56 -1.67
N GLU A 421 -12.20 -18.71 -2.04
CA GLU A 421 -13.62 -19.06 -1.81
C GLU A 421 -14.08 -18.98 -0.35
N ARG A 422 -13.14 -19.00 0.61
CA ARG A 422 -13.42 -19.01 2.06
C ARG A 422 -13.33 -17.63 2.71
N ARG A 423 -12.98 -16.56 1.98
CA ARG A 423 -12.70 -15.24 2.57
C ARG A 423 -13.44 -14.14 1.81
N THR A 424 -14.38 -13.49 2.49
CA THR A 424 -15.03 -12.25 2.01
C THR A 424 -14.04 -11.08 2.09
N GLY A 425 -14.15 -10.12 1.19
CA GLY A 425 -13.42 -8.83 1.27
C GLY A 425 -14.28 -7.74 1.93
N HIS A 426 -13.79 -6.51 1.90
CA HIS A 426 -14.61 -5.33 2.20
C HIS A 426 -15.76 -5.25 1.21
N PHE A 427 -16.91 -4.76 1.67
CA PHE A 427 -18.07 -4.50 0.85
C PHE A 427 -18.56 -3.06 1.05
N PRO A 428 -19.19 -2.45 0.03
CA PRO A 428 -19.78 -1.13 0.14
C PRO A 428 -20.88 -1.05 1.20
N THR A 429 -20.83 -0.05 2.08
CA THR A 429 -21.86 0.16 3.11
C THR A 429 -22.53 1.52 3.06
N PHE A 430 -21.81 2.55 2.63
CA PHE A 430 -22.36 3.90 2.49
C PHE A 430 -21.67 4.70 1.41
N VAL A 431 -22.44 5.50 0.67
CA VAL A 431 -21.94 6.56 -0.20
C VAL A 431 -22.74 7.82 0.09
N SER A 432 -22.06 8.94 0.22
CA SER A 432 -22.68 10.27 0.24
C SER A 432 -22.11 11.14 -0.86
N LEU A 433 -22.96 11.98 -1.43
CA LEU A 433 -22.62 12.94 -2.47
C LEU A 433 -23.37 14.23 -2.22
N THR A 434 -22.64 15.32 -2.00
CA THR A 434 -23.15 16.67 -1.86
C THR A 434 -22.77 17.45 -3.11
N ILE A 435 -23.74 18.16 -3.69
CA ILE A 435 -23.54 19.04 -4.84
C ILE A 435 -23.92 20.45 -4.41
N THR A 436 -22.97 21.37 -4.52
CA THR A 436 -23.13 22.76 -4.10
C THR A 436 -22.76 23.69 -5.24
N PRO A 437 -23.67 24.57 -5.69
CA PRO A 437 -23.33 25.58 -6.68
C PRO A 437 -22.39 26.63 -6.06
N VAL A 438 -21.27 26.90 -6.73
CA VAL A 438 -20.37 28.02 -6.41
C VAL A 438 -20.88 29.30 -7.07
N THR A 439 -21.41 29.18 -8.28
CA THR A 439 -22.03 30.30 -9.00
C THR A 439 -23.32 30.75 -8.29
N PRO A 440 -23.55 32.06 -8.09
CA PRO A 440 -24.74 32.57 -7.43
C PRO A 440 -26.06 32.10 -8.07
N THR A 441 -26.97 31.55 -7.26
CA THR A 441 -28.31 31.10 -7.68
C THR A 441 -29.40 32.05 -7.19
N MET A 442 -30.56 32.08 -7.88
CA MET A 442 -31.76 32.83 -7.45
C MET A 442 -32.56 32.11 -6.37
N THR A 443 -32.49 30.77 -6.33
CA THR A 443 -33.19 29.95 -5.32
C THR A 443 -32.23 29.00 -4.60
N SER A 444 -32.59 28.61 -3.38
CA SER A 444 -32.07 27.42 -2.72
C SER A 444 -32.62 26.15 -3.38
N VAL A 445 -31.93 25.02 -3.20
CA VAL A 445 -32.19 23.72 -3.84
C VAL A 445 -33.65 23.29 -3.68
N SER A 446 -34.31 22.92 -4.78
CA SER A 446 -35.61 22.23 -4.76
C SER A 446 -35.46 20.75 -5.13
N MET A 447 -36.10 19.86 -4.36
CA MET A 447 -36.11 18.40 -4.58
C MET A 447 -37.52 17.91 -4.93
N THR A 448 -37.62 17.02 -5.93
CA THR A 448 -38.90 16.60 -6.50
C THR A 448 -39.59 15.42 -5.80
N ALA A 449 -38.93 14.68 -4.88
CA ALA A 449 -39.51 13.47 -4.29
C ALA A 449 -39.12 13.17 -2.82
N SER A 450 -39.22 14.14 -1.91
CA SER A 450 -39.26 13.82 -0.47
C SER A 450 -40.62 13.22 -0.11
N SER A 451 -40.74 11.87 -0.07
CA SER A 451 -41.80 11.04 0.58
C SER A 451 -42.69 10.11 -0.29
N SER A 452 -42.13 9.15 -1.03
CA SER A 452 -42.93 8.00 -1.55
C SER A 452 -42.20 6.67 -1.31
N ASN A 453 -42.71 5.62 -0.68
CA ASN A 453 -43.97 5.31 0.01
C ASN A 453 -43.63 4.17 1.00
N MET A 454 -44.10 4.24 2.25
CA MET A 454 -44.35 3.01 3.02
C MET A 454 -45.86 2.96 3.30
N ALA A 455 -46.64 2.46 2.33
CA ALA A 455 -48.03 2.14 2.57
C ALA A 455 -48.10 0.76 3.23
N MET A 456 -47.98 0.70 4.55
CA MET A 456 -48.34 -0.51 5.31
C MET A 456 -49.84 -0.53 5.59
N LYS A 457 -50.55 -1.56 5.12
CA LYS A 457 -51.85 -1.95 5.69
C LYS A 457 -51.61 -2.93 6.84
N VAL A 458 -51.85 -2.47 8.06
CA VAL A 458 -51.94 -3.30 9.26
C VAL A 458 -53.35 -3.87 9.36
N GLY A 459 -53.48 -5.18 9.53
CA GLY A 459 -54.73 -5.84 9.88
C GLY A 459 -54.45 -7.09 10.69
N VAL A 460 -54.61 -6.98 12.01
CA VAL A 460 -54.63 -8.11 12.95
C VAL A 460 -56.07 -8.57 13.10
N ALA A 461 -56.35 -9.87 12.98
CA ALA A 461 -57.52 -10.49 13.60
C ALA A 461 -57.27 -11.99 13.81
N GLU A 462 -57.28 -12.41 15.09
CA GLU A 462 -57.42 -13.79 15.52
C GLU A 462 -58.90 -14.14 15.64
N GLN A 463 -59.35 -15.32 15.18
CA GLN A 463 -60.21 -16.22 15.99
C GLN A 463 -60.57 -17.57 15.32
N ILE A 464 -60.06 -18.65 15.93
CA ILE A 464 -60.66 -19.92 16.41
C ILE A 464 -62.02 -20.40 15.82
N ARG A 465 -62.10 -21.66 15.34
CA ARG A 465 -62.85 -22.81 15.95
C ARG A 465 -63.01 -24.03 15.02
N VAL A 466 -62.47 -25.19 15.43
CA VAL A 466 -63.10 -26.39 16.05
C VAL A 466 -63.62 -27.40 15.02
N SER A 467 -62.88 -28.50 14.90
CA SER A 467 -63.22 -29.71 14.15
C SER A 467 -64.13 -30.63 14.96
N VAL A 468 -65.17 -31.18 14.33
CA VAL A 468 -65.96 -32.31 14.86
C VAL A 468 -65.44 -33.60 14.22
N HIS A 469 -64.93 -34.50 15.06
CA HIS A 469 -64.62 -35.89 14.70
C HIS A 469 -65.91 -36.68 14.51
N GLY A 470 -66.04 -37.36 13.37
CA GLY A 470 -67.11 -38.31 13.10
C GLY A 470 -66.54 -39.52 12.39
N SER A 471 -66.33 -40.59 13.16
CA SER A 471 -65.75 -41.85 12.70
C SER A 471 -66.75 -42.70 11.91
N LEU A 472 -66.16 -43.56 11.08
CA LEU A 472 -66.68 -44.82 10.57
C LEU A 472 -67.85 -44.76 9.57
N LYS A 473 -67.63 -45.40 8.43
CA LYS A 473 -68.12 -46.78 8.27
C LYS A 473 -67.44 -47.47 7.08
N ALA A 474 -67.12 -48.75 7.26
CA ALA A 474 -67.52 -49.67 6.21
C ALA A 474 -69.04 -49.47 6.02
N ALA A 475 -69.45 -48.95 4.85
CA ALA A 475 -70.81 -48.65 4.38
C ALA A 475 -71.12 -47.13 4.13
N PRO A 476 -72.04 -46.82 3.18
CA PRO A 476 -72.13 -45.54 2.48
C PRO A 476 -73.03 -44.50 3.18
N THR A 477 -73.15 -43.31 2.57
CA THR A 477 -73.98 -42.11 2.89
C THR A 477 -73.44 -41.04 3.87
N ALA A 478 -72.80 -40.04 3.24
CA ALA A 478 -72.67 -38.58 3.46
C ALA A 478 -73.09 -37.88 4.78
N GLY A 479 -72.26 -36.90 5.19
CA GLY A 479 -72.60 -35.75 6.05
C GLY A 479 -71.43 -34.77 6.26
N PHE A 480 -71.63 -33.48 5.98
CA PHE A 480 -70.63 -32.41 5.75
C PHE A 480 -69.86 -31.88 6.98
N GLY A 481 -68.63 -31.37 6.72
CA GLY A 481 -67.93 -30.36 7.53
C GLY A 481 -66.96 -29.54 6.67
N ILE A 482 -67.20 -28.22 6.57
CA ILE A 482 -66.50 -27.28 5.67
C ILE A 482 -65.16 -26.82 6.27
N GLN A 483 -64.08 -26.86 5.47
CA GLN A 483 -62.97 -25.92 5.63
C GLN A 483 -62.51 -25.42 4.25
N PHE A 484 -62.79 -24.15 3.96
CA PHE A 484 -62.14 -23.37 2.90
C PHE A 484 -61.04 -22.51 3.52
N GLY A 485 -59.87 -22.54 2.90
CA GLY A 485 -58.78 -21.60 3.15
C GLY A 485 -57.91 -21.50 1.91
N LYS A 486 -58.22 -20.52 1.04
CA LYS A 486 -57.39 -20.19 -0.12
C LYS A 486 -56.23 -19.31 0.35
N SER A 487 -55.02 -19.83 0.14
CA SER A 487 -53.77 -19.10 0.20
C SER A 487 -53.87 -17.79 -0.60
N THR A 488 -53.54 -16.68 0.05
CA THR A 488 -53.10 -15.46 -0.63
C THR A 488 -51.74 -15.09 -0.04
N VAL A 489 -50.68 -15.45 -0.78
CA VAL A 489 -49.37 -14.83 -0.63
C VAL A 489 -49.52 -13.38 -1.08
N SER A 490 -49.36 -12.44 -0.16
CA SER A 490 -49.19 -11.04 -0.51
C SER A 490 -47.71 -10.79 -0.82
N LYS A 491 -47.48 -10.23 -2.00
CA LYS A 491 -46.19 -9.85 -2.57
C LYS A 491 -45.62 -8.68 -1.75
N ILE A 492 -44.39 -8.82 -1.26
CA ILE A 492 -43.65 -7.74 -0.63
C ILE A 492 -42.90 -7.00 -1.75
N ASP A 493 -43.43 -5.85 -2.19
CA ASP A 493 -42.68 -4.90 -3.02
C ASP A 493 -42.08 -3.84 -2.09
N GLY A 494 -40.87 -4.11 -1.59
CA GLY A 494 -40.08 -3.19 -0.77
C GLY A 494 -38.59 -3.44 -0.98
N LYS A 495 -37.87 -2.44 -1.50
CA LYS A 495 -36.43 -2.55 -1.81
C LYS A 495 -35.58 -2.30 -0.54
N PRO A 496 -34.45 -3.00 -0.35
CA PRO A 496 -33.59 -2.90 0.83
C PRO A 496 -32.61 -1.71 0.80
N TRP A 497 -32.93 -0.61 0.13
CA TRP A 497 -32.12 0.62 0.15
C TRP A 497 -33.03 1.80 0.46
N ARG A 498 -32.65 2.61 1.46
CA ARG A 498 -33.39 3.80 1.87
C ARG A 498 -32.58 5.05 1.61
N MET A 499 -33.17 5.95 0.83
CA MET A 499 -32.71 7.30 0.62
C MET A 499 -33.26 8.17 1.74
N GLU A 500 -32.39 8.79 2.54
CA GLU A 500 -32.81 9.79 3.52
C GLU A 500 -32.10 11.10 3.24
N GLN A 501 -32.92 12.13 3.02
CA GLN A 501 -32.51 13.52 2.89
C GLN A 501 -32.36 14.11 4.30
N LEU A 502 -31.17 14.61 4.61
CA LEU A 502 -30.96 15.48 5.77
C LEU A 502 -30.58 16.86 5.23
N PRO A 503 -31.31 17.93 5.59
CA PRO A 503 -30.84 19.28 5.34
C PRO A 503 -29.48 19.43 6.03
N ALA A 504 -28.42 19.72 5.27
CA ALA A 504 -27.20 20.24 5.89
C ALA A 504 -27.58 21.59 6.51
N SER A 505 -27.24 21.78 7.78
CA SER A 505 -27.54 23.03 8.49
C SER A 505 -26.89 24.21 7.77
N GLY A 506 -27.69 25.05 7.10
CA GLY A 506 -27.26 26.36 6.58
C GLY A 506 -26.76 26.43 5.13
N ASP A 507 -26.73 25.35 4.35
CA ASP A 507 -26.05 25.34 3.04
C ASP A 507 -26.96 25.40 1.80
N ARG A 508 -26.46 26.03 0.73
CA ARG A 508 -27.07 26.17 -0.62
C ARG A 508 -27.01 24.88 -1.47
N GLY A 509 -26.54 23.76 -0.91
CA GLY A 509 -26.27 22.50 -1.61
C GLY A 509 -27.34 21.42 -1.40
N GLY A 510 -27.35 20.41 -2.28
CA GLY A 510 -28.21 19.23 -2.18
C GLY A 510 -27.38 17.96 -1.94
N LYS A 511 -27.93 16.98 -1.22
CA LYS A 511 -27.21 15.76 -0.80
C LYS A 511 -27.94 14.48 -1.19
N PHE A 512 -27.23 13.55 -1.79
CA PHE A 512 -27.63 12.18 -2.03
C PHE A 512 -26.92 11.24 -1.05
N ASN A 513 -27.67 10.34 -0.41
CA ASN A 513 -27.14 9.34 0.53
C ASN A 513 -27.62 7.95 0.12
N TRP A 514 -26.68 7.03 -0.04
CA TRP A 514 -26.95 5.62 -0.32
C TRP A 514 -26.47 4.78 0.87
N ASN A 515 -27.41 4.30 1.68
CA ASN A 515 -27.16 3.45 2.85
C ASN A 515 -27.55 2.00 2.56
N LEU A 516 -26.66 1.05 2.86
CA LEU A 516 -27.02 -0.36 2.87
C LEU A 516 -28.11 -0.59 3.93
N SER A 517 -29.25 -1.14 3.55
CA SER A 517 -30.32 -1.51 4.48
C SER A 517 -30.80 -2.93 4.23
N ASN A 518 -31.56 -3.45 5.19
CA ASN A 518 -32.16 -4.77 5.04
C ASN A 518 -33.52 -4.73 4.33
N LEU A 519 -34.10 -5.90 4.08
CA LEU A 519 -35.45 -6.05 3.52
C LEU A 519 -36.54 -5.38 4.39
N GLN A 520 -36.27 -5.13 5.67
CA GLN A 520 -37.15 -4.43 6.61
C GLN A 520 -36.91 -2.91 6.66
N GLY A 521 -36.00 -2.37 5.84
CA GLY A 521 -35.69 -0.94 5.77
C GLY A 521 -34.79 -0.40 6.89
N GLN A 522 -34.25 -1.26 7.76
CA GLN A 522 -33.28 -0.89 8.78
C GLN A 522 -31.88 -0.73 8.17
N SER A 523 -31.27 0.43 8.41
CA SER A 523 -29.92 0.75 7.95
C SER A 523 -28.87 -0.15 8.62
N PHE A 524 -27.84 -0.49 7.84
CA PHE A 524 -26.66 -1.16 8.32
C PHE A 524 -25.87 -0.24 9.27
N ASP A 525 -25.60 -0.73 10.47
CA ASP A 525 -24.83 0.00 11.48
C ASP A 525 -23.34 -0.19 11.24
N ARG A 526 -22.69 0.87 10.77
CA ARG A 526 -21.25 0.91 10.51
C ARG A 526 -20.40 0.97 11.78
N TRP A 527 -20.97 1.48 12.88
CA TRP A 527 -20.29 1.67 14.17
C TRP A 527 -20.26 0.42 15.02
N ASN A 528 -21.25 -0.46 14.83
CA ASN A 528 -21.27 -1.75 15.48
C ASN A 528 -22.06 -2.80 14.66
N PRO A 529 -21.48 -3.30 13.57
CA PRO A 529 -22.13 -4.31 12.74
C PRO A 529 -22.42 -5.62 13.49
N MET A 530 -21.78 -5.85 14.65
CA MET A 530 -21.96 -7.04 15.48
C MET A 530 -23.23 -7.01 16.33
N LEU A 531 -23.77 -5.84 16.69
CA LEU A 531 -25.10 -5.75 17.33
C LEU A 531 -26.20 -6.25 16.40
N LEU A 532 -25.98 -6.10 15.09
CA LEU A 532 -26.88 -6.61 14.08
C LEU A 532 -26.72 -8.12 13.90
N GLU A 533 -25.58 -8.73 14.24
CA GLU A 533 -25.28 -10.16 14.11
C GLU A 533 -25.74 -11.00 15.32
N THR A 534 -27.02 -10.95 15.67
CA THR A 534 -27.60 -11.99 16.55
C THR A 534 -27.77 -13.31 15.77
N LYS A 535 -27.91 -14.45 16.45
CA LYS A 535 -28.04 -15.80 15.84
C LYS A 535 -29.16 -15.97 14.78
N LYS A 536 -30.00 -14.95 14.57
CA LYS A 536 -31.05 -14.85 13.54
C LYS A 536 -30.88 -13.66 12.59
N SER A 537 -29.71 -13.03 12.58
CA SER A 537 -29.44 -11.89 11.74
C SER A 537 -29.41 -12.27 10.27
N ILE A 538 -30.14 -11.51 9.49
CA ILE A 538 -30.06 -11.44 8.03
C ILE A 538 -28.68 -10.97 7.51
N TRP A 539 -27.85 -10.40 8.38
CA TRP A 539 -26.51 -9.88 8.08
C TRP A 539 -25.41 -10.91 8.38
N GLN A 540 -25.71 -12.21 8.27
CA GLN A 540 -24.72 -13.29 8.39
C GLN A 540 -23.74 -13.27 7.21
N PHE A 541 -22.82 -12.32 7.22
CA PHE A 541 -21.74 -12.19 6.27
C PHE A 541 -20.61 -13.13 6.65
N GLY A 542 -20.61 -14.33 6.06
CA GLY A 542 -19.54 -15.29 6.35
C GLY A 542 -19.75 -16.66 5.72
N LYS A 543 -20.99 -17.00 5.38
CA LYS A 543 -21.27 -18.10 4.45
C LYS A 543 -21.86 -17.45 3.21
N ARG A 544 -21.35 -17.77 2.01
CA ARG A 544 -22.27 -17.79 0.88
C ARG A 544 -23.35 -18.75 1.33
N ALA A 545 -24.54 -18.24 1.67
CA ALA A 545 -25.67 -19.10 1.94
C ALA A 545 -25.75 -20.10 0.76
N PRO A 546 -26.10 -21.37 1.00
CA PRO A 546 -26.31 -22.33 -0.09
C PRO A 546 -27.41 -21.86 -1.06
N ILE A 547 -28.13 -20.80 -0.67
CA ILE A 547 -29.07 -20.02 -1.47
C ILE A 547 -28.34 -18.76 -1.97
N ASN A 548 -28.45 -18.52 -3.27
CA ASN A 548 -27.86 -17.41 -4.02
C ASN A 548 -27.75 -16.11 -3.18
N PRO A 549 -26.54 -15.54 -2.97
CA PRO A 549 -26.36 -14.27 -2.25
C PRO A 549 -27.23 -13.13 -2.78
N LEU A 550 -27.61 -13.18 -4.07
CA LEU A 550 -28.55 -12.28 -4.73
C LEU A 550 -29.97 -12.29 -4.13
N LEU A 551 -30.31 -13.27 -3.28
CA LEU A 551 -31.62 -13.37 -2.61
C LEU A 551 -31.63 -12.72 -1.22
N VAL A 552 -30.46 -12.43 -0.65
CA VAL A 552 -30.33 -11.88 0.73
C VAL A 552 -29.63 -10.51 0.70
N LEU A 553 -28.75 -10.27 -0.27
CA LEU A 553 -27.94 -9.06 -0.38
C LEU A 553 -27.85 -8.59 -1.84
N PRO A 554 -27.84 -7.27 -2.11
CA PRO A 554 -27.89 -6.68 -3.43
C PRO A 554 -26.52 -6.64 -4.14
N PHE A 555 -25.63 -7.60 -3.88
CA PHE A 555 -24.30 -7.63 -4.52
C PHE A 555 -24.35 -8.34 -5.86
N GLY A 556 -23.77 -7.72 -6.89
CA GLY A 556 -23.46 -8.39 -8.14
C GLY A 556 -22.49 -9.56 -7.94
N THR A 557 -22.31 -10.38 -8.97
CA THR A 557 -21.41 -11.55 -8.94
C THR A 557 -19.97 -11.23 -8.54
N ASN A 558 -19.57 -9.97 -8.70
CA ASN A 558 -18.23 -9.46 -8.40
C ASN A 558 -18.15 -8.77 -7.01
N GLY A 559 -19.19 -8.82 -6.18
CA GLY A 559 -19.20 -8.23 -4.84
C GLY A 559 -19.42 -6.71 -4.79
N GLY A 560 -19.76 -6.09 -5.92
CA GLY A 560 -20.10 -4.67 -6.02
C GLY A 560 -21.60 -4.41 -6.18
N VAL A 561 -22.00 -3.15 -6.07
CA VAL A 561 -23.38 -2.69 -6.25
C VAL A 561 -23.44 -1.83 -7.52
N ASN A 562 -24.48 -2.04 -8.33
CA ASN A 562 -24.70 -1.29 -9.57
C ASN A 562 -26.17 -0.90 -9.67
N PHE A 563 -26.42 0.39 -9.77
CA PHE A 563 -27.77 0.94 -9.92
C PHE A 563 -27.87 1.77 -11.20
N SER A 564 -29.02 1.74 -11.86
CA SER A 564 -29.24 2.42 -13.15
C SER A 564 -30.51 3.28 -13.16
N GLY A 565 -30.64 4.18 -14.14
CA GLY A 565 -31.54 5.35 -14.10
C GLY A 565 -33.04 5.06 -14.00
N THR A 566 -33.47 3.80 -14.05
CA THR A 566 -34.84 3.39 -13.71
C THR A 566 -35.08 3.28 -12.20
N GLU A 567 -34.04 3.43 -11.39
CA GLU A 567 -34.07 3.21 -9.94
C GLU A 567 -33.99 4.51 -9.12
N PHE A 568 -33.80 5.66 -9.78
CA PHE A 568 -33.65 6.96 -9.14
C PHE A 568 -34.68 7.96 -9.67
N ASP A 569 -35.65 8.32 -8.84
CA ASP A 569 -36.63 9.38 -9.14
C ASP A 569 -36.23 10.74 -8.52
N ASP A 570 -35.20 10.75 -7.67
CA ASP A 570 -34.72 11.94 -6.99
C ASP A 570 -33.89 12.84 -7.91
N THR A 571 -34.25 14.12 -7.93
CA THR A 571 -33.50 15.16 -8.64
C THR A 571 -33.25 16.37 -7.75
N LEU A 572 -32.12 17.03 -7.96
CA LEU A 572 -31.78 18.33 -7.39
C LEU A 572 -31.99 19.39 -8.45
N SER A 573 -32.63 20.50 -8.09
CA SER A 573 -32.86 21.61 -9.02
C SER A 573 -32.42 22.94 -8.43
N TRP A 574 -31.81 23.77 -9.28
CA TRP A 574 -31.41 25.14 -8.97
C TRP A 574 -31.93 26.08 -10.06
N ARG A 575 -32.25 27.32 -9.65
CA ARG A 575 -32.60 28.39 -10.58
C ARG A 575 -31.49 29.42 -10.64
N PHE A 576 -31.03 29.71 -11.85
CA PHE A 576 -30.03 30.73 -12.12
C PHE A 576 -30.67 31.97 -12.75
N PRO A 577 -30.08 33.16 -12.54
CA PRO A 577 -30.46 34.37 -13.25
C PRO A 577 -30.35 34.17 -14.76
N LYS A 578 -31.29 34.75 -15.50
CA LYS A 578 -31.35 34.64 -16.97
C LYS A 578 -30.12 35.25 -17.65
N GLU A 579 -29.47 36.21 -16.99
CA GLU A 579 -28.24 36.88 -17.45
C GLU A 579 -27.05 35.92 -17.54
N LEU A 580 -27.11 34.76 -16.89
CA LEU A 580 -26.07 33.74 -16.93
C LEU A 580 -26.25 32.73 -18.09
N GLU A 581 -27.18 32.96 -19.01
CA GLU A 581 -27.37 32.10 -20.17
C GLU A 581 -26.09 31.99 -21.01
N ASN A 582 -25.73 30.77 -21.41
CA ASN A 582 -24.49 30.43 -22.14
C ASN A 582 -23.18 30.70 -21.37
N THR A 583 -23.24 31.05 -20.09
CA THR A 583 -22.06 31.15 -19.22
C THR A 583 -21.81 29.83 -18.51
N ASP A 584 -20.59 29.66 -17.99
CA ASP A 584 -20.22 28.47 -17.24
C ASP A 584 -20.56 28.63 -15.76
N ALA A 585 -21.35 27.70 -15.24
CA ALA A 585 -21.62 27.55 -13.82
C ALA A 585 -20.64 26.55 -13.19
N LEU A 586 -20.11 26.92 -12.03
CA LEU A 586 -19.18 26.09 -11.25
C LEU A 586 -19.92 25.42 -10.09
N PHE A 587 -19.63 24.14 -9.88
CA PHE A 587 -20.18 23.32 -8.82
C PHE A 587 -19.06 22.62 -8.06
N ASN A 588 -19.14 22.66 -6.73
CA ASN A 588 -18.37 21.79 -5.86
C ASN A 588 -19.15 20.50 -5.67
N ILE A 589 -18.45 19.37 -5.86
CA ILE A 589 -18.98 18.04 -5.57
C ILE A 589 -18.11 17.40 -4.51
N GLU A 590 -18.72 17.09 -3.38
CA GLU A 590 -18.07 16.51 -2.21
C GLU A 590 -18.75 15.19 -1.86
N GLY A 591 -18.03 14.26 -1.26
CA GLY A 591 -18.63 13.01 -0.84
C GLY A 591 -17.72 12.13 -0.02
N VAL A 592 -18.30 11.06 0.51
CA VAL A 592 -17.59 10.06 1.30
C VAL A 592 -18.10 8.67 0.95
N VAL A 593 -17.18 7.74 0.69
CA VAL A 593 -17.47 6.32 0.51
C VAL A 593 -17.00 5.53 1.71
N HIS A 594 -17.83 4.60 2.17
CA HIS A 594 -17.49 3.67 3.24
C HIS A 594 -17.53 2.22 2.73
N THR A 595 -16.55 1.46 3.19
CA THR A 595 -16.50 0.02 2.98
C THR A 595 -16.28 -0.67 4.32
N THR A 596 -16.99 -1.77 4.54
CA THR A 596 -16.92 -2.51 5.80
C THR A 596 -16.44 -3.92 5.53
N TYR A 597 -15.58 -4.42 6.41
CA TYR A 597 -15.15 -5.81 6.45
C TYR A 597 -15.62 -6.45 7.75
N ILE A 598 -16.12 -7.69 7.66
CA ILE A 598 -16.60 -8.48 8.80
C ILE A 598 -16.06 -9.90 8.65
N THR A 599 -15.65 -10.51 9.76
CA THR A 599 -15.27 -11.93 9.84
C THR A 599 -16.27 -12.73 10.67
N GLN A 600 -16.25 -14.05 10.49
CA GLN A 600 -17.06 -14.99 11.30
C GLN A 600 -16.69 -14.97 12.80
N ASP A 601 -15.50 -14.50 13.16
CA ASP A 601 -14.96 -14.48 14.53
C ASP A 601 -15.21 -13.14 15.23
N ALA A 602 -16.26 -12.42 14.85
CA ALA A 602 -16.69 -11.12 15.39
C ALA A 602 -15.75 -9.92 15.15
N PHE A 603 -14.67 -10.08 14.36
CA PHE A 603 -13.85 -8.94 13.94
C PHE A 603 -14.53 -8.17 12.81
N TRP A 604 -14.49 -6.84 12.90
CA TRP A 604 -14.94 -5.96 11.84
C TRP A 604 -14.11 -4.67 11.78
N GLU A 605 -14.03 -4.07 10.60
CA GLU A 605 -13.51 -2.73 10.37
C GLU A 605 -14.34 -2.01 9.32
N THR A 606 -14.62 -0.73 9.55
CA THR A 606 -15.20 0.17 8.56
C THR A 606 -14.16 1.22 8.20
N ARG A 607 -13.87 1.33 6.91
CA ARG A 607 -12.97 2.33 6.36
C ARG A 607 -13.74 3.33 5.49
N MET A 608 -13.25 4.56 5.44
CA MET A 608 -13.85 5.65 4.68
C MET A 608 -12.84 6.37 3.80
N VAL A 609 -13.31 6.94 2.69
CA VAL A 609 -12.51 7.84 1.85
C VAL A 609 -13.35 9.04 1.43
N PRO A 610 -12.92 10.27 1.77
CA PRO A 610 -13.54 11.49 1.27
C PRO A 610 -13.02 11.83 -0.14
N PHE A 611 -13.88 12.46 -0.93
CA PHE A 611 -13.52 13.05 -2.22
C PHE A 611 -14.16 14.43 -2.38
N GLU A 612 -13.46 15.31 -3.09
CA GLU A 612 -13.91 16.67 -3.40
C GLU A 612 -13.38 17.02 -4.80
N LEU A 613 -14.23 17.59 -5.64
CA LEU A 613 -13.87 18.02 -6.98
C LEU A 613 -14.76 19.17 -7.46
N GLN A 614 -14.31 19.88 -8.49
CA GLN A 614 -15.08 20.94 -9.14
C GLN A 614 -15.50 20.52 -10.54
N VAL A 615 -16.78 20.78 -10.87
CA VAL A 615 -17.33 20.56 -12.21
C VAL A 615 -17.85 21.86 -12.79
N GLN A 616 -17.52 22.08 -14.05
CA GLN A 616 -18.00 23.20 -14.85
C GLN A 616 -19.12 22.72 -15.78
N GLN A 617 -20.22 23.47 -15.81
CA GLN A 617 -21.35 23.20 -16.68
C GLN A 617 -21.82 24.49 -17.34
N LYS A 618 -21.84 24.48 -18.67
CA LYS A 618 -22.39 25.58 -19.44
C LYS A 618 -23.91 25.60 -19.31
N LEU A 619 -24.47 26.77 -19.02
CA LEU A 619 -25.91 27.01 -18.88
C LEU A 619 -26.57 27.20 -20.25
N GLU A 620 -26.52 26.16 -21.07
CA GLU A 620 -27.20 26.05 -22.36
C GLU A 620 -28.07 24.79 -22.40
N PRO A 621 -29.10 24.71 -23.25
CA PRO A 621 -29.95 23.53 -23.31
C PRO A 621 -29.12 22.31 -23.69
N CYS A 622 -29.01 21.35 -22.78
CA CYS A 622 -28.25 20.13 -23.01
C CYS A 622 -28.85 19.38 -24.22
N GLY A 623 -28.04 19.15 -25.25
CA GLY A 623 -28.43 18.35 -26.40
C GLY A 623 -28.81 16.92 -25.97
N ASP A 624 -29.95 16.45 -26.46
CA ASP A 624 -30.49 15.11 -26.19
C ASP A 624 -29.46 14.03 -26.64
N PRO A 625 -28.84 13.24 -25.73
CA PRO A 625 -27.90 12.19 -26.14
C PRO A 625 -28.59 11.08 -26.95
N MET A 626 -29.93 11.06 -26.98
CA MET A 626 -30.75 10.19 -27.83
C MET A 626 -31.11 10.78 -29.20
N GLY A 627 -30.34 11.75 -29.69
CA GLY A 627 -30.48 12.37 -31.01
C GLY A 627 -30.37 11.46 -32.25
N ALA A 628 -30.36 10.13 -32.11
CA ALA A 628 -30.40 9.19 -33.25
C ALA A 628 -31.81 8.87 -33.75
N ASP A 629 -32.87 9.06 -32.95
CA ASP A 629 -34.22 8.57 -33.32
C ASP A 629 -35.14 9.59 -34.02
N LYS A 630 -34.71 10.86 -34.15
CA LYS A 630 -35.46 11.87 -34.93
C LYS A 630 -35.45 11.61 -36.45
N LYS A 631 -34.61 10.68 -36.95
CA LYS A 631 -34.65 10.23 -38.36
C LYS A 631 -35.76 9.22 -38.68
N LYS A 632 -36.39 8.57 -37.69
CA LYS A 632 -37.49 7.61 -37.94
C LYS A 632 -38.88 8.26 -38.06
N LYS A 633 -39.11 9.43 -37.45
CA LYS A 633 -40.41 10.13 -37.59
C LYS A 633 -40.57 10.89 -38.91
N LYS A 634 -39.48 11.31 -39.58
CA LYS A 634 -39.55 11.94 -40.92
C LYS A 634 -39.82 10.98 -42.08
N LYS A 635 -39.72 9.66 -41.89
CA LYS A 635 -39.98 8.66 -42.94
C LYS A 635 -41.40 8.09 -42.98
N LYS A 636 -42.28 8.50 -42.03
CA LYS A 636 -43.70 8.09 -41.98
C LYS A 636 -44.69 9.18 -42.41
N GLN A 637 -44.21 10.35 -42.86
CA GLN A 637 -45.03 11.41 -43.48
C GLN A 637 -44.73 11.59 -44.98
N LEU A 638 -43.95 10.69 -45.57
CA LEU A 638 -43.75 10.57 -47.01
C LEU A 638 -43.81 9.07 -47.38
N LYS A 639 -45.03 8.53 -47.33
CA LYS A 639 -45.51 7.43 -48.16
C LYS A 639 -47.01 7.26 -47.97
#